data_AF-A6GH74-F1
#
_entry.id   AF-A6GH74-F1
#
_cell.length_a   1.000
_cell.length_b   1.000
_cell.length_c   1.000
_cell.angle_alpha   90.00
_cell.angle_beta   90.00
_cell.angle_gamma   90.00
#
_symmetry.space_group_name_H-M   'P 1'
#
loop_
_entity.id
_entity.type
_entity.pdbx_description
1 polymer ?
#
loop_
_entity_poly.entity_id
_entity_poly.type
_entity_poly.pdbx_seq_one_letter_code
_entity_poly.pdbx_strand_id
1 'polypeptide(L)'
;MSAASSFPHALPSLLLTGCLGLSACAGIGQSKNPGAEVVAAGWIDDATVGTPAAAEPERLALLAQAGLEGRILRLDRLLDLYDGARFAGDKDARDSLWQALGPYSSSRGIDASREVVLRLLEEAYALEDLAASTEAATPGSVDEEDQRFIADAIMLLSADMFLPDSAEALITQTLAYRVLTETGHPRVADNAQWRIYDHVRGVLVEAVEIGPELRDEVAVHALYTVREDLSPWLEDLAPHAQPPLPSPAQLWALLEAPRDALAQTPRWQAVVASRSEEETQLRETVLALLPQPRDPSWTLPELPRGTGHRESLAPVVLLRPGEAVLDPGGEAAQTFTVGMGGPDPLRAGIEGLLARDGRGTLLVAAHPELPAPEYADALAAMVEVRAATLEFAVHEPRLEGASEDGSEAGAATLALPMLVARANDLNPGARALRGARIHVQLSGRGPRVRVDGEWLGAAPGLPSDVKNLAQALHHAFPRERAVSLSIAPGVQHRQLIDLLAVLTGGVDSPFLAVGWLPDEPIVAQAELPASGSERASDATLAKRAALTRRALQSRLVFPALELSPGAKATPVLAPDGEARMKVAAEALFACMPELEAPLPKDGLSLELRFEKGRFTRASADAGRRLGRSHKEQLGAVEACARERLIGLSVPLNPELPAAEVPASLDVTVVFTGV
;
A
#
# COMPACT_ATOMS: atom_id res chain seq x y z
N MET A 1 -11.32 47.60 64.28
CA MET A 1 -11.79 48.05 62.94
C MET A 1 -12.75 46.98 62.46
N SER A 2 -13.97 46.94 63.00
CA SER A 2 -15.18 47.68 62.54
C SER A 2 -15.49 47.36 61.08
N ALA A 3 -16.67 46.87 60.71
CA ALA A 3 -17.90 46.54 61.44
C ALA A 3 -18.71 45.59 60.52
N ALA A 4 -19.31 44.51 61.04
CA ALA A 4 -20.75 44.41 61.41
C ALA A 4 -21.68 44.39 60.18
N SER A 5 -22.71 43.56 60.07
CA SER A 5 -23.72 43.17 61.09
C SER A 5 -24.60 42.02 60.54
N SER A 6 -24.80 40.90 61.25
CA SER A 6 -25.93 40.59 62.17
C SER A 6 -27.18 40.02 61.43
N PHE A 7 -27.52 38.72 61.50
CA PHE A 7 -28.28 37.97 62.56
C PHE A 7 -29.76 38.42 62.73
N PRO A 8 -30.69 37.63 63.36
CA PRO A 8 -31.00 36.18 63.32
C PRO A 8 -32.52 35.82 63.46
N HIS A 9 -32.82 34.50 63.53
CA HIS A 9 -33.90 33.78 64.26
C HIS A 9 -35.40 34.04 64.03
N ALA A 10 -36.17 32.95 63.79
CA ALA A 10 -37.16 32.38 64.73
C ALA A 10 -38.00 31.21 64.12
N LEU A 11 -38.01 30.05 64.80
CA LEU A 11 -39.13 29.07 64.88
C LEU A 11 -40.21 29.62 65.88
N PRO A 12 -41.43 29.05 66.14
CA PRO A 12 -42.00 27.73 65.81
C PRO A 12 -43.54 27.68 65.45
N SER A 13 -44.00 26.46 65.06
CA SER A 13 -45.26 25.70 65.35
C SER A 13 -46.66 26.33 65.60
N LEU A 14 -47.70 25.48 65.34
CA LEU A 14 -49.15 25.48 65.75
C LEU A 14 -50.12 26.18 64.75
N LEU A 15 -51.32 25.71 64.34
CA LEU A 15 -52.35 24.71 64.73
C LEU A 15 -53.17 24.41 63.43
N LEU A 16 -53.54 23.17 63.09
CA LEU A 16 -54.73 22.39 63.50
C LEU A 16 -56.04 22.71 62.72
N THR A 17 -56.74 21.63 62.34
CA THR A 17 -58.15 21.50 61.89
C THR A 17 -58.52 22.15 60.54
N GLY A 18 -59.17 21.50 59.58
CA GLY A 18 -59.89 20.24 59.52
C GLY A 18 -61.07 20.42 58.55
N CYS A 19 -61.25 19.53 57.57
CA CYS A 19 -62.53 19.26 56.92
C CYS A 19 -62.45 17.95 56.13
N LEU A 20 -63.00 16.90 56.73
CA LEU A 20 -63.44 15.68 56.05
C LEU A 20 -64.67 16.04 55.20
N GLY A 21 -64.63 15.70 53.91
CA GLY A 21 -65.73 15.86 52.98
C GLY A 21 -65.70 14.75 51.93
N LEU A 22 -66.44 13.69 52.22
CA LEU A 22 -66.79 12.54 51.40
C LEU A 22 -66.86 12.78 49.88
N SER A 23 -66.13 11.96 49.11
CA SER A 23 -66.61 11.40 47.85
C SER A 23 -65.96 10.02 47.65
N ALA A 24 -66.74 8.98 47.94
CA ALA A 24 -66.45 7.61 47.58
C ALA A 24 -67.05 7.29 46.19
N CYS A 25 -66.41 6.36 45.50
CA CYS A 25 -66.87 5.60 44.34
C CYS A 25 -66.65 6.21 42.94
N ALA A 26 -65.43 6.09 42.43
CA ALA A 26 -65.18 5.79 41.02
C ALA A 26 -63.81 5.10 40.86
N GLY A 27 -63.80 3.94 40.18
CA GLY A 27 -62.58 3.33 39.66
C GLY A 27 -61.94 2.28 40.55
N ILE A 28 -62.38 1.03 40.38
CA ILE A 28 -61.50 -0.13 40.53
C ILE A 28 -60.23 0.19 39.73
N GLY A 29 -59.11 0.41 40.41
CA GLY A 29 -57.82 0.64 39.79
C GLY A 29 -57.52 -0.55 38.89
N GLN A 30 -57.60 -0.34 37.58
CA GLN A 30 -56.87 -1.16 36.64
C GLN A 30 -55.44 -1.18 37.13
N SER A 31 -54.98 -2.36 37.55
CA SER A 31 -53.56 -2.67 37.66
C SER A 31 -52.97 -2.36 36.30
N LYS A 32 -52.49 -1.13 36.10
CA LYS A 32 -51.79 -0.74 34.89
C LYS A 32 -50.57 -1.64 34.82
N ASN A 33 -50.54 -2.51 33.82
CA ASN A 33 -49.39 -3.36 33.60
C ASN A 33 -48.21 -2.41 33.33
N PRO A 34 -47.20 -2.33 34.22
CA PRO A 34 -46.11 -1.37 34.07
C PRO A 34 -45.37 -1.57 32.74
N GLY A 35 -45.33 -2.79 32.21
CA GLY A 35 -44.81 -3.07 30.87
C GLY A 35 -45.58 -2.36 29.75
N ALA A 36 -46.90 -2.25 29.85
CA ALA A 36 -47.72 -1.56 28.84
C ALA A 36 -47.51 -0.03 28.86
N GLU A 37 -47.23 0.57 30.03
CA GLU A 37 -46.89 1.99 30.11
C GLU A 37 -45.50 2.28 29.52
N VAL A 38 -44.53 1.38 29.74
CA VAL A 38 -43.18 1.52 29.16
C VAL A 38 -43.19 1.31 27.65
N VAL A 39 -43.98 0.37 27.13
CA VAL A 39 -44.17 0.18 25.68
C VAL A 39 -44.86 1.39 25.05
N ALA A 40 -45.92 1.91 25.69
CA ALA A 40 -46.64 3.09 25.19
C ALA A 40 -45.80 4.38 25.15
N ALA A 41 -44.67 4.44 25.87
CA ALA A 41 -43.72 5.55 25.79
C ALA A 41 -42.97 5.58 24.45
N GLY A 42 -42.95 4.47 23.70
CA GLY A 42 -42.38 4.38 22.35
C GLY A 42 -40.86 4.35 22.31
N TRP A 43 -40.31 4.85 21.19
CA TRP A 43 -38.88 4.95 20.90
C TRP A 43 -38.12 5.64 22.05
N ILE A 44 -37.00 5.06 22.48
CA ILE A 44 -36.18 5.57 23.59
C ILE A 44 -35.12 6.56 23.07
N ASP A 45 -35.51 7.80 22.80
CA ASP A 45 -34.58 8.89 22.41
C ASP A 45 -33.76 9.46 23.58
N ASP A 46 -34.01 8.96 24.81
CA ASP A 46 -33.29 9.37 26.02
C ASP A 46 -31.79 9.08 25.89
N ALA A 47 -30.97 9.99 26.43
CA ALA A 47 -29.52 9.80 26.48
C ALA A 47 -29.15 8.44 27.10
N THR A 48 -28.28 7.71 26.41
CA THR A 48 -27.76 6.40 26.83
C THR A 48 -26.54 6.56 27.74
N VAL A 49 -25.83 7.67 27.57
CA VAL A 49 -24.58 7.99 28.25
C VAL A 49 -24.81 8.91 29.45
N GLY A 50 -24.21 8.57 30.59
CA GLY A 50 -24.34 9.29 31.86
C GLY A 50 -25.65 9.05 32.62
N THR A 51 -26.50 8.13 32.15
CA THR A 51 -27.73 7.74 32.84
C THR A 51 -27.40 6.77 33.98
N PRO A 52 -27.87 7.01 35.22
CA PRO A 52 -27.49 6.17 36.35
C PRO A 52 -27.92 4.72 36.17
N ALA A 53 -26.97 3.79 36.36
CA ALA A 53 -27.12 2.35 36.11
C ALA A 53 -28.21 1.64 36.93
N ALA A 54 -28.85 2.30 37.91
CA ALA A 54 -29.87 1.67 38.76
C ALA A 54 -31.26 1.56 38.10
N ALA A 55 -31.62 2.49 37.19
CA ALA A 55 -32.97 2.54 36.62
C ALA A 55 -33.10 1.81 35.27
N GLU A 56 -32.01 1.77 34.49
CA GLU A 56 -32.00 1.20 33.14
C GLU A 56 -32.19 -0.32 33.11
N PRO A 57 -31.52 -1.13 33.97
CA PRO A 57 -31.68 -2.59 33.97
C PRO A 57 -33.10 -3.02 34.36
N GLU A 58 -33.74 -2.31 35.29
CA GLU A 58 -35.12 -2.58 35.69
C GLU A 58 -36.10 -2.30 34.54
N ARG A 59 -35.91 -1.19 33.81
CA ARG A 59 -36.69 -0.85 32.60
C ARG A 59 -36.53 -1.93 31.53
N LEU A 60 -35.29 -2.35 31.25
CA LEU A 60 -35.01 -3.39 30.26
C LEU A 60 -35.61 -4.74 30.68
N ALA A 61 -35.63 -5.07 31.97
CA ALA A 61 -36.25 -6.29 32.48
C ALA A 61 -37.79 -6.27 32.34
N LEU A 62 -38.44 -5.11 32.52
CA LEU A 62 -39.87 -4.93 32.26
C LEU A 62 -40.19 -5.11 30.76
N LEU A 63 -39.38 -4.50 29.89
CA LEU A 63 -39.54 -4.63 28.44
C LEU A 63 -39.38 -6.07 27.95
N ALA A 64 -38.46 -6.84 28.55
CA ALA A 64 -38.29 -8.27 28.25
C ALA A 64 -39.57 -9.11 28.50
N GLN A 65 -40.44 -8.66 29.40
CA GLN A 65 -41.68 -9.33 29.78
C GLN A 65 -42.92 -8.77 29.08
N ALA A 66 -42.77 -7.69 28.30
CA ALA A 66 -43.88 -6.94 27.71
C ALA A 66 -44.28 -7.42 26.29
N GLY A 67 -43.98 -8.67 25.94
CA GLY A 67 -44.33 -9.25 24.63
C GLY A 67 -43.36 -8.86 23.50
N LEU A 68 -43.82 -9.00 22.26
CA LEU A 68 -43.00 -8.76 21.06
C LEU A 68 -42.52 -7.29 20.98
N GLU A 69 -43.46 -6.35 21.03
CA GLU A 69 -43.19 -4.91 20.95
C GLU A 69 -42.22 -4.43 22.05
N GLY A 70 -42.40 -4.92 23.29
CA GLY A 70 -41.50 -4.62 24.39
C GLY A 70 -40.08 -5.16 24.17
N ARG A 71 -39.94 -6.39 23.66
CA ARG A 71 -38.63 -6.97 23.37
C ARG A 71 -37.93 -6.30 22.19
N ILE A 72 -38.68 -5.78 21.22
CA ILE A 72 -38.16 -4.96 20.12
C ILE A 72 -37.53 -3.67 20.67
N LEU A 73 -38.26 -2.93 21.53
CA LEU A 73 -37.75 -1.72 22.19
C LEU A 73 -36.55 -2.02 23.10
N ARG A 74 -36.53 -3.19 23.73
CA ARG A 74 -35.39 -3.67 24.51
C ARG A 74 -34.16 -3.89 23.63
N LEU A 75 -34.30 -4.56 22.48
CA LEU A 75 -33.17 -4.81 21.58
C LEU A 75 -32.58 -3.49 21.06
N ASP A 76 -33.43 -2.55 20.65
CA ASP A 76 -33.02 -1.19 20.23
C ASP A 76 -32.16 -0.52 21.30
N ARG A 77 -32.64 -0.49 22.55
CA ARG A 77 -31.91 0.08 23.67
C ARG A 77 -30.61 -0.66 24.01
N LEU A 78 -30.56 -1.97 23.81
CA LEU A 78 -29.36 -2.77 24.05
C LEU A 78 -28.26 -2.49 23.01
N LEU A 79 -28.62 -2.27 21.74
CA LEU A 79 -27.69 -1.81 20.70
C LEU A 79 -27.08 -0.46 21.08
N ASP A 80 -27.92 0.45 21.57
CA ASP A 80 -27.51 1.76 22.02
C ASP A 80 -26.57 1.74 23.24
N LEU A 81 -26.84 0.86 24.22
CA LEU A 81 -25.97 0.68 25.38
C LEU A 81 -24.63 0.05 25.00
N TYR A 82 -24.62 -0.87 24.02
CA TYR A 82 -23.39 -1.44 23.49
C TYR A 82 -22.50 -0.36 22.85
N ASP A 83 -23.09 0.53 22.07
CA ASP A 83 -22.38 1.64 21.44
C ASP A 83 -21.93 2.70 22.45
N GLY A 84 -22.78 3.07 23.41
CA GLY A 84 -22.40 3.96 24.51
C GLY A 84 -21.20 3.41 25.30
N ALA A 85 -21.21 2.12 25.61
CA ALA A 85 -20.10 1.44 26.30
C ALA A 85 -18.81 1.42 25.46
N ARG A 86 -18.93 1.18 24.15
CA ARG A 86 -17.80 1.07 23.22
C ARG A 86 -17.18 2.43 22.89
N PHE A 87 -18.01 3.43 22.57
CA PHE A 87 -17.56 4.70 22.01
C PHE A 87 -17.38 5.82 23.04
N ALA A 88 -18.19 5.87 24.09
CA ALA A 88 -18.00 6.86 25.16
C ALA A 88 -17.11 6.34 26.29
N GLY A 89 -16.73 5.05 26.25
CA GLY A 89 -16.10 4.38 27.39
C GLY A 89 -17.00 4.35 28.63
N ASP A 90 -18.30 4.56 28.46
CA ASP A 90 -19.25 4.77 29.55
C ASP A 90 -19.34 3.50 30.39
N LYS A 91 -19.04 3.65 31.69
CA LYS A 91 -19.08 2.56 32.65
C LYS A 91 -20.53 2.17 32.99
N ASP A 92 -21.42 3.14 33.16
CA ASP A 92 -22.80 2.91 33.54
C ASP A 92 -23.59 2.26 32.39
N ALA A 93 -23.32 2.65 31.14
CA ALA A 93 -23.89 1.99 29.96
C ALA A 93 -23.43 0.52 29.88
N ARG A 94 -22.13 0.28 30.12
CA ARG A 94 -21.54 -1.08 30.14
C ARG A 94 -22.09 -1.95 31.26
N ASP A 95 -22.22 -1.40 32.47
CA ASP A 95 -22.76 -2.11 33.62
C ASP A 95 -24.24 -2.45 33.40
N SER A 96 -25.01 -1.51 32.84
CA SER A 96 -26.42 -1.71 32.49
C SER A 96 -26.62 -2.77 31.40
N LEU A 97 -25.77 -2.74 30.35
CA LEU A 97 -25.76 -3.72 29.27
C LEU A 97 -25.52 -5.13 29.80
N TRP A 98 -24.50 -5.32 30.64
CA TRP A 98 -24.21 -6.64 31.22
C TRP A 98 -25.36 -7.11 32.12
N GLN A 99 -25.86 -6.27 33.02
CA GLN A 99 -26.97 -6.66 33.89
C GLN A 99 -28.22 -7.05 33.10
N ALA A 100 -28.48 -6.39 31.96
CA ALA A 100 -29.59 -6.73 31.10
C ALA A 100 -29.38 -8.03 30.32
N LEU A 101 -28.17 -8.30 29.81
CA LEU A 101 -27.84 -9.50 29.02
C LEU A 101 -27.56 -10.75 29.88
N GLY A 102 -27.49 -10.64 31.21
CA GLY A 102 -27.31 -11.76 32.14
C GLY A 102 -26.03 -11.66 32.99
N PRO A 103 -25.43 -12.78 33.45
CA PRO A 103 -24.22 -12.71 34.26
C PRO A 103 -23.08 -12.01 33.49
N TYR A 104 -22.24 -11.26 34.22
CA TYR A 104 -21.04 -10.60 33.70
C TYR A 104 -20.20 -11.55 32.85
N SER A 105 -19.55 -11.00 31.81
CA SER A 105 -18.66 -11.76 30.92
C SER A 105 -17.67 -12.63 31.68
N SER A 106 -17.44 -13.82 31.14
CA SER A 106 -16.35 -14.69 31.59
C SER A 106 -14.99 -14.31 30.97
N SER A 107 -14.98 -13.41 29.97
CA SER A 107 -13.83 -13.00 29.19
C SER A 107 -13.52 -11.49 29.34
N ARG A 108 -12.53 -10.97 28.60
CA ARG A 108 -12.10 -9.56 28.64
C ARG A 108 -11.74 -9.07 27.23
N GLY A 109 -11.78 -7.76 27.03
CA GLY A 109 -11.37 -7.14 25.75
C GLY A 109 -12.27 -7.55 24.59
N ILE A 110 -11.68 -7.88 23.45
CA ILE A 110 -12.39 -8.26 22.21
C ILE A 110 -13.32 -9.45 22.44
N ASP A 111 -12.91 -10.44 23.23
CA ASP A 111 -13.74 -11.62 23.52
C ASP A 111 -15.01 -11.27 24.31
N ALA A 112 -14.95 -10.25 25.16
CA ALA A 112 -16.12 -9.78 25.91
C ALA A 112 -17.09 -9.03 24.99
N SER A 113 -16.57 -8.22 24.06
CA SER A 113 -17.40 -7.58 23.03
C SER A 113 -18.08 -8.61 22.13
N ARG A 114 -17.36 -9.68 21.75
CA ARG A 114 -17.93 -10.79 20.96
C ARG A 114 -19.04 -11.52 21.71
N GLU A 115 -18.86 -11.75 23.01
CA GLU A 115 -19.91 -12.35 23.85
C GLU A 115 -21.17 -11.49 23.91
N VAL A 116 -21.03 -10.15 23.99
CA VAL A 116 -22.18 -9.23 23.89
C VAL A 116 -22.88 -9.37 22.55
N VAL A 117 -22.16 -9.30 21.43
CA VAL A 117 -22.74 -9.40 20.08
C VAL A 117 -23.48 -10.72 19.90
N LEU A 118 -22.93 -11.84 20.38
CA LEU A 118 -23.60 -13.14 20.34
C LEU A 118 -24.92 -13.12 21.11
N ARG A 119 -24.95 -12.57 22.33
CA ARG A 119 -26.19 -12.49 23.13
C ARG A 119 -27.23 -11.54 22.52
N LEU A 120 -26.80 -10.45 21.88
CA LEU A 120 -27.70 -9.56 21.14
C LEU A 120 -28.29 -10.25 19.91
N LEU A 121 -27.46 -11.03 19.19
CA LEU A 121 -27.89 -11.79 18.02
C LEU A 121 -28.86 -12.91 18.41
N GLU A 122 -28.62 -13.59 19.53
CA GLU A 122 -29.57 -14.55 20.12
C GLU A 122 -30.93 -13.91 20.44
N GLU A 123 -30.94 -12.70 21.01
CA GLU A 123 -32.18 -11.95 21.27
C GLU A 123 -32.89 -11.58 19.97
N ALA A 124 -32.15 -11.17 18.93
CA ALA A 124 -32.71 -10.81 17.64
C ALA A 124 -33.32 -12.01 16.88
N TYR A 125 -32.66 -13.17 16.90
CA TYR A 125 -33.25 -14.40 16.35
C TYR A 125 -34.48 -14.87 17.13
N ALA A 126 -34.45 -14.75 18.46
CA ALA A 126 -35.61 -15.07 19.28
C ALA A 126 -36.80 -14.14 19.01
N LEU A 127 -36.55 -12.90 18.58
CA LEU A 127 -37.57 -11.95 18.12
C LEU A 127 -38.12 -12.33 16.74
N GLU A 128 -37.27 -12.73 15.80
CA GLU A 128 -37.68 -13.23 14.47
C GLU A 128 -38.60 -14.44 14.59
N ASP A 129 -38.23 -15.44 15.41
CA ASP A 129 -39.05 -16.61 15.69
C ASP A 129 -40.39 -16.25 16.34
N LEU A 130 -40.36 -15.32 17.30
CA LEU A 130 -41.56 -14.85 18.00
C LEU A 130 -42.50 -14.10 17.05
N ALA A 131 -41.97 -13.23 16.20
CA ALA A 131 -42.71 -12.52 15.17
C ALA A 131 -43.37 -13.50 14.18
N ALA A 132 -42.61 -14.47 13.67
CA ALA A 132 -43.14 -15.50 12.78
C ALA A 132 -44.27 -16.32 13.43
N SER A 133 -44.13 -16.69 14.71
CA SER A 133 -45.16 -17.42 15.44
C SER A 133 -46.41 -16.57 15.71
N THR A 134 -46.25 -15.26 15.95
CA THR A 134 -47.32 -14.30 16.23
C THR A 134 -48.13 -14.04 14.97
N GLU A 135 -47.45 -13.82 13.84
CA GLU A 135 -48.07 -13.64 12.51
C GLU A 135 -48.82 -14.90 12.05
N ALA A 136 -48.25 -16.09 12.29
CA ALA A 136 -48.94 -17.36 12.01
C ALA A 136 -50.21 -17.54 12.86
N ALA A 137 -50.20 -17.08 14.10
CA ALA A 137 -51.35 -17.15 14.99
C ALA A 137 -52.41 -16.08 14.67
N THR A 138 -51.98 -14.88 14.29
CA THR A 138 -52.84 -13.73 13.96
C THR A 138 -52.25 -12.99 12.76
N PRO A 139 -52.71 -13.26 11.52
CA PRO A 139 -52.20 -12.60 10.34
C PRO A 139 -52.40 -11.07 10.38
N GLY A 140 -51.36 -10.31 10.04
CA GLY A 140 -51.31 -8.85 10.10
C GLY A 140 -51.11 -8.29 11.51
N SER A 141 -50.62 -9.10 12.46
CA SER A 141 -50.38 -8.64 13.85
C SER A 141 -48.96 -8.15 14.08
N VAL A 142 -48.03 -8.49 13.18
CA VAL A 142 -46.66 -7.96 13.21
C VAL A 142 -46.55 -6.85 12.17
N ASP A 143 -46.08 -5.68 12.60
CA ASP A 143 -45.83 -4.56 11.71
C ASP A 143 -44.66 -4.86 10.75
N GLU A 144 -44.77 -4.40 9.51
CA GLU A 144 -43.67 -4.46 8.53
C GLU A 144 -42.45 -3.68 9.03
N GLU A 145 -42.68 -2.58 9.78
CA GLU A 145 -41.62 -1.78 10.41
C GLU A 145 -40.83 -2.61 11.44
N ASP A 146 -41.52 -3.37 12.29
CA ASP A 146 -40.92 -4.24 13.30
C ASP A 146 -40.12 -5.39 12.67
N GLN A 147 -40.66 -6.04 11.63
CA GLN A 147 -39.94 -7.07 10.89
C GLN A 147 -38.67 -6.51 10.24
N ARG A 148 -38.76 -5.29 9.68
CA ARG A 148 -37.62 -4.61 9.08
C ARG A 148 -36.55 -4.29 10.12
N PHE A 149 -36.95 -3.79 11.29
CA PHE A 149 -36.01 -3.54 12.40
C PHE A 149 -35.27 -4.81 12.81
N ILE A 150 -35.98 -5.93 13.03
CA ILE A 150 -35.37 -7.20 13.45
C ILE A 150 -34.36 -7.69 12.39
N ALA A 151 -34.75 -7.69 11.12
CA ALA A 151 -33.87 -8.11 10.02
C ALA A 151 -32.60 -7.25 9.92
N ASP A 152 -32.75 -5.93 10.04
CA ASP A 152 -31.64 -4.99 9.97
C ASP A 152 -30.72 -5.11 11.20
N ALA A 153 -31.26 -5.37 12.39
CA ALA A 153 -30.49 -5.65 13.60
C ALA A 153 -29.69 -6.97 13.49
N ILE A 154 -30.30 -8.04 12.95
CA ILE A 154 -29.60 -9.30 12.65
C ILE A 154 -28.45 -9.06 11.68
N MET A 155 -28.68 -8.28 10.62
CA MET A 155 -27.64 -7.96 9.63
C MET A 155 -26.48 -7.18 10.26
N LEU A 156 -26.77 -6.16 11.08
CA LEU A 156 -25.74 -5.40 11.79
C LEU A 156 -24.90 -6.28 12.71
N LEU A 157 -25.56 -7.07 13.56
CA LEU A 157 -24.89 -7.92 14.56
C LEU A 157 -24.12 -9.08 13.91
N SER A 158 -24.60 -9.59 12.78
CA SER A 158 -23.89 -10.60 11.98
C SER A 158 -22.61 -10.03 11.38
N ALA A 159 -22.63 -8.77 10.94
CA ALA A 159 -21.44 -8.07 10.46
C ALA A 159 -20.45 -7.79 11.61
N ASP A 160 -20.92 -7.52 12.84
CA ASP A 160 -20.09 -7.30 14.04
C ASP A 160 -19.46 -8.59 14.61
N MET A 161 -19.90 -9.78 14.19
CA MET A 161 -19.59 -11.05 14.87
C MET A 161 -18.12 -11.50 14.74
N PHE A 162 -17.43 -11.09 13.68
CA PHE A 162 -16.06 -11.50 13.38
C PHE A 162 -15.18 -10.30 13.06
N LEU A 163 -13.93 -10.35 13.54
CA LEU A 163 -12.90 -9.50 12.99
C LEU A 163 -12.62 -9.96 11.56
N PRO A 164 -12.56 -9.04 10.57
CA PRO A 164 -12.28 -9.42 9.20
C PRO A 164 -10.88 -10.05 9.12
N ASP A 165 -10.81 -11.26 8.60
CA ASP A 165 -9.56 -12.03 8.40
C ASP A 165 -9.02 -11.91 6.97
N SER A 166 -9.74 -11.19 6.11
CA SER A 166 -9.47 -11.01 4.69
C SER A 166 -10.07 -9.69 4.19
N ALA A 167 -9.59 -9.21 3.04
CA ALA A 167 -10.14 -8.03 2.38
C ALA A 167 -11.61 -8.24 1.97
N GLU A 168 -11.98 -9.45 1.51
CA GLU A 168 -13.36 -9.80 1.17
C GLU A 168 -14.30 -9.74 2.37
N ALA A 169 -13.85 -10.22 3.54
CA ALA A 169 -14.60 -10.11 4.78
C ALA A 169 -14.79 -8.66 5.20
N LEU A 170 -13.74 -7.83 5.09
CA LEU A 170 -13.83 -6.39 5.38
C LEU A 170 -14.80 -5.67 4.44
N ILE A 171 -14.75 -5.96 3.13
CA ILE A 171 -15.67 -5.41 2.12
C ILE A 171 -17.11 -5.78 2.46
N THR A 172 -17.36 -7.05 2.80
CA THR A 172 -18.70 -7.53 3.14
C THR A 172 -19.23 -6.82 4.39
N GLN A 173 -18.37 -6.65 5.39
CA GLN A 173 -18.69 -5.98 6.63
C GLN A 173 -19.01 -4.49 6.42
N THR A 174 -18.15 -3.73 5.71
CA THR A 174 -18.40 -2.31 5.45
C THR A 174 -19.60 -2.10 4.52
N LEU A 175 -19.84 -3.00 3.56
CA LEU A 175 -21.03 -2.97 2.72
C LEU A 175 -22.32 -3.14 3.54
N ALA A 176 -22.34 -4.06 4.50
CA ALA A 176 -23.48 -4.23 5.39
C ALA A 176 -23.81 -2.94 6.15
N TYR A 177 -22.79 -2.26 6.69
CA TYR A 177 -22.98 -0.98 7.39
C TYR A 177 -23.51 0.11 6.46
N ARG A 178 -22.97 0.21 5.23
CA ARG A 178 -23.44 1.19 4.23
C ARG A 178 -24.91 0.99 3.89
N VAL A 179 -25.29 -0.25 3.59
CA VAL A 179 -26.70 -0.61 3.27
C VAL A 179 -27.63 -0.23 4.42
N LEU A 180 -27.22 -0.46 5.67
CA LEU A 180 -27.99 -0.09 6.85
C LEU A 180 -28.10 1.43 7.04
N THR A 181 -27.02 2.19 6.80
CA THR A 181 -27.08 3.65 6.89
C THR A 181 -27.94 4.28 5.81
N GLU A 182 -27.98 3.70 4.60
CA GLU A 182 -28.70 4.27 3.46
C GLU A 182 -30.18 3.86 3.42
N THR A 183 -30.47 2.60 3.75
CA THR A 183 -31.80 1.99 3.54
C THR A 183 -32.31 1.16 4.74
N GLY A 184 -31.52 1.11 5.81
CA GLY A 184 -31.88 0.39 7.02
C GLY A 184 -32.95 1.10 7.83
N HIS A 185 -33.50 0.37 8.79
CA HIS A 185 -34.43 0.89 9.76
C HIS A 185 -33.75 2.04 10.56
N PRO A 186 -34.41 3.20 10.75
CA PRO A 186 -33.83 4.36 11.43
C PRO A 186 -33.18 4.06 12.80
N ARG A 187 -33.78 3.13 13.57
CA ARG A 187 -33.22 2.66 14.86
C ARG A 187 -31.81 2.07 14.73
N VAL A 188 -31.57 1.25 13.68
CA VAL A 188 -30.31 0.54 13.43
C VAL A 188 -29.33 1.39 12.61
N ALA A 189 -29.84 2.29 11.78
CA ALA A 189 -29.05 3.15 10.90
C ALA A 189 -27.99 3.95 11.67
N ASP A 190 -28.32 4.53 12.82
CA ASP A 190 -27.35 5.26 13.64
C ASP A 190 -26.25 4.35 14.21
N ASN A 191 -26.60 3.13 14.65
CA ASN A 191 -25.60 2.18 15.13
C ASN A 191 -24.66 1.79 13.97
N ALA A 192 -25.18 1.58 12.75
CA ALA A 192 -24.36 1.36 11.57
C ALA A 192 -23.47 2.59 11.23
N GLN A 193 -23.99 3.80 11.41
CA GLN A 193 -23.26 5.06 11.26
C GLN A 193 -22.03 5.10 12.17
N TRP A 194 -22.17 4.63 13.41
CA TRP A 194 -21.05 4.49 14.35
C TRP A 194 -19.97 3.51 13.86
N ARG A 195 -20.33 2.41 13.16
CA ARG A 195 -19.34 1.46 12.61
C ARG A 195 -18.57 2.08 11.45
N ILE A 196 -19.26 2.81 10.57
CA ILE A 196 -18.63 3.57 9.48
C ILE A 196 -17.66 4.60 10.06
N TYR A 197 -18.11 5.40 11.03
CA TYR A 197 -17.28 6.39 11.72
C TYR A 197 -16.03 5.76 12.34
N ASP A 198 -16.19 4.65 13.07
CA ASP A 198 -15.08 3.99 13.75
C ASP A 198 -14.07 3.35 12.79
N HIS A 199 -14.55 2.76 11.69
CA HIS A 199 -13.69 2.24 10.64
C HIS A 199 -12.81 3.33 10.07
N VAL A 200 -13.39 4.46 9.65
CA VAL A 200 -12.61 5.58 9.09
C VAL A 200 -11.66 6.15 10.12
N ARG A 201 -12.13 6.37 11.36
CA ARG A 201 -11.28 6.91 12.44
C ARG A 201 -10.11 5.97 12.73
N GLY A 202 -10.36 4.67 12.84
CA GLY A 202 -9.33 3.65 13.10
C GLY A 202 -8.27 3.63 12.02
N VAL A 203 -8.69 3.60 10.75
CA VAL A 203 -7.79 3.67 9.59
C VAL A 203 -6.95 4.95 9.60
N LEU A 204 -7.54 6.11 9.89
CA LEU A 204 -6.81 7.38 9.92
C LEU A 204 -5.81 7.47 11.10
N VAL A 205 -6.16 6.91 12.26
CA VAL A 205 -5.23 6.80 13.39
C VAL A 205 -4.04 5.91 13.02
N GLU A 206 -4.31 4.73 12.45
CA GLU A 206 -3.26 3.79 12.05
C GLU A 206 -2.36 4.38 10.94
N ALA A 207 -2.94 5.07 9.96
CA ALA A 207 -2.20 5.76 8.92
C ALA A 207 -1.28 6.88 9.46
N VAL A 208 -1.65 7.51 10.57
CA VAL A 208 -0.81 8.53 11.22
C VAL A 208 0.31 7.91 12.05
N GLU A 209 0.04 6.77 12.69
CA GLU A 209 1.00 6.07 13.56
C GLU A 209 2.05 5.24 12.79
N ILE A 210 1.73 4.80 11.58
CA ILE A 210 2.64 4.01 10.73
C ILE A 210 3.75 4.87 10.08
N GLY A 211 4.80 4.19 9.61
CA GLY A 211 5.91 4.81 8.87
C GLY A 211 5.42 5.55 7.62
N PRO A 212 6.07 6.67 7.23
CA PRO A 212 5.62 7.53 6.14
C PRO A 212 5.46 6.79 4.80
N GLU A 213 6.19 5.70 4.59
CA GLU A 213 6.16 4.85 3.40
C GLU A 213 4.88 4.02 3.21
N LEU A 214 4.03 3.85 4.24
CA LEU A 214 2.81 3.01 4.18
C LEU A 214 1.52 3.81 4.44
N ARG A 215 1.62 5.13 4.65
CA ARG A 215 0.47 5.93 5.12
C ARG A 215 -0.66 6.01 4.10
N ASP A 216 -0.31 6.16 2.83
CA ASP A 216 -1.26 6.23 1.72
C ASP A 216 -1.96 4.90 1.49
N GLU A 217 -1.20 3.79 1.50
CA GLU A 217 -1.76 2.44 1.43
C GLU A 217 -2.77 2.20 2.55
N VAL A 218 -2.44 2.52 3.80
CA VAL A 218 -3.37 2.38 4.93
C VAL A 218 -4.56 3.33 4.80
N ALA A 219 -4.33 4.62 4.53
CA ALA A 219 -5.39 5.62 4.48
C ALA A 219 -6.45 5.35 3.42
N VAL A 220 -6.08 4.73 2.29
CA VAL A 220 -6.98 4.35 1.21
C VAL A 220 -8.07 3.37 1.69
N HIS A 221 -7.82 2.56 2.72
CA HIS A 221 -8.84 1.64 3.29
C HIS A 221 -10.07 2.36 3.87
N ALA A 222 -9.98 3.66 4.16
CA ALA A 222 -11.15 4.47 4.54
C ALA A 222 -12.20 4.50 3.43
N LEU A 223 -11.79 4.37 2.15
CA LEU A 223 -12.69 4.36 1.00
C LEU A 223 -13.63 3.16 0.96
N TYR A 224 -13.39 2.08 1.72
CA TYR A 224 -14.34 0.96 1.82
C TYR A 224 -15.73 1.36 2.33
N THR A 225 -15.83 2.54 2.96
CA THR A 225 -17.10 3.14 3.40
C THR A 225 -17.93 3.76 2.27
N VAL A 226 -17.35 3.93 1.09
CA VAL A 226 -18.00 4.52 -0.09
C VAL A 226 -17.76 3.75 -1.39
N ARG A 227 -16.85 2.76 -1.38
CA ARG A 227 -16.47 1.92 -2.52
C ARG A 227 -16.34 0.46 -2.08
N GLU A 228 -16.70 -0.45 -2.96
CA GLU A 228 -16.53 -1.90 -2.72
C GLU A 228 -15.17 -2.41 -3.19
N ASP A 229 -14.62 -1.76 -4.22
CA ASP A 229 -13.36 -2.17 -4.86
C ASP A 229 -12.30 -1.09 -4.69
N LEU A 230 -11.20 -1.47 -4.04
CA LEU A 230 -9.99 -0.65 -3.88
C LEU A 230 -8.81 -1.20 -4.67
N SER A 231 -8.99 -2.27 -5.45
CA SER A 231 -7.98 -2.83 -6.35
C SER A 231 -7.30 -1.75 -7.23
N PRO A 232 -8.02 -0.71 -7.70
CA PRO A 232 -7.36 0.38 -8.44
C PRO A 232 -6.22 1.08 -7.69
N TRP A 233 -6.22 1.09 -6.36
CA TRP A 233 -5.15 1.70 -5.54
C TRP A 233 -4.23 0.68 -4.88
N LEU A 234 -4.70 -0.55 -4.63
CA LEU A 234 -3.97 -1.56 -3.84
C LEU A 234 -3.27 -2.62 -4.70
N GLU A 235 -3.65 -2.80 -5.96
CA GLU A 235 -2.92 -3.70 -6.85
C GLU A 235 -1.56 -3.12 -7.23
N ASP A 236 -0.58 -4.01 -7.43
CA ASP A 236 0.77 -3.71 -7.94
C ASP A 236 0.70 -3.39 -9.45
N LEU A 237 -0.13 -2.40 -9.76
CA LEU A 237 -0.27 -1.79 -11.06
C LEU A 237 0.85 -0.76 -11.19
N ALA A 238 1.32 -0.59 -12.42
CA ALA A 238 2.21 0.52 -12.71
C ALA A 238 1.50 1.83 -12.25
N PRO A 239 2.13 2.71 -11.44
CA PRO A 239 1.35 3.72 -10.71
C PRO A 239 0.75 4.86 -11.59
N HIS A 240 0.77 4.71 -12.92
CA HIS A 240 0.02 5.51 -13.90
C HIS A 240 -1.36 4.90 -14.26
N ALA A 241 -1.62 3.67 -13.84
CA ALA A 241 -2.90 2.98 -13.98
C ALA A 241 -3.76 3.07 -12.71
N GLN A 242 -3.19 3.57 -11.60
CA GLN A 242 -3.91 3.83 -10.37
C GLN A 242 -4.70 5.16 -10.46
N PRO A 243 -5.89 5.27 -9.85
CA PRO A 243 -6.61 6.53 -9.74
C PRO A 243 -5.94 7.47 -8.74
N PRO A 244 -6.23 8.79 -8.81
CA PRO A 244 -5.67 9.74 -7.87
C PRO A 244 -6.05 9.40 -6.45
N LEU A 245 -5.06 9.49 -5.55
CA LEU A 245 -5.28 9.32 -4.13
C LEU A 245 -6.26 10.37 -3.61
N PRO A 246 -7.20 10.00 -2.74
CA PRO A 246 -8.10 10.94 -2.10
C PRO A 246 -7.32 11.91 -1.21
N SER A 247 -7.78 13.16 -1.15
CA SER A 247 -7.15 14.18 -0.31
C SER A 247 -7.30 13.89 1.17
N PRO A 248 -6.39 14.36 2.04
CA PRO A 248 -6.59 14.33 3.47
C PRO A 248 -7.93 14.96 3.87
N ALA A 249 -8.37 16.01 3.17
CA ALA A 249 -9.70 16.60 3.37
C ALA A 249 -10.84 15.68 2.88
N GLN A 250 -10.68 14.99 1.76
CA GLN A 250 -11.66 14.02 1.25
C GLN A 250 -11.76 12.80 2.16
N LEU A 251 -10.63 12.28 2.63
CA LEU A 251 -10.54 11.19 3.61
C LEU A 251 -11.17 11.61 4.94
N TRP A 252 -10.86 12.82 5.41
CA TRP A 252 -11.48 13.36 6.61
C TRP A 252 -13.00 13.55 6.45
N ALA A 253 -13.47 13.97 5.28
CA ALA A 253 -14.90 14.11 4.99
C ALA A 253 -15.67 12.78 5.11
N LEU A 254 -15.00 11.62 4.89
CA LEU A 254 -15.61 10.30 5.12
C LEU A 254 -15.91 10.05 6.61
N LEU A 255 -15.17 10.69 7.51
CA LEU A 255 -15.41 10.66 8.96
C LEU A 255 -16.43 11.73 9.39
N GLU A 256 -16.38 12.92 8.78
CA GLU A 256 -17.29 14.02 9.11
C GLU A 256 -18.75 13.69 8.79
N ALA A 257 -19.03 13.07 7.64
CA ALA A 257 -20.38 12.72 7.25
C ALA A 257 -21.13 11.86 8.30
N PRO A 258 -20.58 10.73 8.78
CA PRO A 258 -21.23 9.95 9.83
C PRO A 258 -21.24 10.64 11.19
N ARG A 259 -20.20 11.39 11.55
CA ARG A 259 -20.18 12.17 12.80
C ARG A 259 -21.29 13.21 12.84
N ASP A 260 -21.47 13.96 11.77
CA ASP A 260 -22.42 15.06 11.70
C ASP A 260 -23.87 14.54 11.66
N ALA A 261 -24.10 13.34 11.10
CA ALA A 261 -25.37 12.62 11.21
C ALA A 261 -25.66 12.22 12.68
N LEU A 262 -24.68 11.60 13.36
CA LEU A 262 -24.81 11.22 14.78
C LEU A 262 -25.02 12.42 15.69
N ALA A 263 -24.39 13.56 15.40
CA ALA A 263 -24.57 14.79 16.17
C ALA A 263 -26.00 15.35 16.10
N GLN A 264 -26.78 14.99 15.08
CA GLN A 264 -28.18 15.40 14.95
C GLN A 264 -29.12 14.54 15.80
N THR A 265 -28.69 13.33 16.20
CA THR A 265 -29.49 12.44 17.04
C THR A 265 -29.31 12.77 18.52
N PRO A 266 -30.37 13.15 19.27
CA PRO A 266 -30.27 13.55 20.68
C PRO A 266 -29.52 12.55 21.57
N ARG A 267 -29.72 11.24 21.34
CA ARG A 267 -29.07 10.16 22.10
C ARG A 267 -27.54 10.15 21.98
N TRP A 268 -26.98 10.63 20.87
CA TRP A 268 -25.55 10.56 20.56
C TRP A 268 -24.78 11.87 20.75
N GLN A 269 -25.48 12.99 20.93
CA GLN A 269 -24.86 14.32 21.08
C GLN A 269 -23.77 14.37 22.15
N ALA A 270 -24.00 13.76 23.31
CA ALA A 270 -23.02 13.73 24.40
C ALA A 270 -21.76 12.93 24.02
N VAL A 271 -21.92 11.82 23.29
CA VAL A 271 -20.81 10.96 22.85
C VAL A 271 -19.95 11.70 21.83
N VAL A 272 -20.58 12.29 20.82
CA VAL A 272 -19.87 13.08 19.80
C VAL A 272 -19.15 14.27 20.44
N ALA A 273 -19.82 15.00 21.34
CA ALA A 273 -19.22 16.14 22.04
C ALA A 273 -17.98 15.73 22.85
N SER A 274 -18.01 14.58 23.53
CA SER A 274 -16.89 14.09 24.35
C SER A 274 -15.62 13.79 23.55
N ARG A 275 -15.75 13.56 22.23
CA ARG A 275 -14.63 13.22 21.32
C ARG A 275 -14.05 14.42 20.58
N SER A 276 -14.68 15.60 20.68
CA SER A 276 -14.34 16.78 19.86
C SER A 276 -12.89 17.24 19.97
N GLU A 277 -12.29 17.18 21.16
CA GLU A 277 -10.89 17.60 21.38
C GLU A 277 -9.91 16.63 20.70
N GLU A 278 -10.06 15.31 20.96
CA GLU A 278 -9.23 14.27 20.33
C GLU A 278 -9.40 14.26 18.80
N GLU A 279 -10.62 14.48 18.30
CA GLU A 279 -10.89 14.58 16.87
C GLU A 279 -10.23 15.80 16.23
N THR A 280 -10.23 16.94 16.93
CA THR A 280 -9.56 18.15 16.42
C THR A 280 -8.06 17.90 16.29
N GLN A 281 -7.45 17.27 17.29
CA GLN A 281 -6.04 16.90 17.25
C GLN A 281 -5.74 15.89 16.13
N LEU A 282 -6.59 14.86 15.98
CA LEU A 282 -6.44 13.88 14.91
C LEU A 282 -6.58 14.55 13.54
N ARG A 283 -7.55 15.46 13.36
CA ARG A 283 -7.75 16.20 12.11
C ARG A 283 -6.51 16.99 11.72
N GLU A 284 -5.97 17.78 12.65
CA GLU A 284 -4.77 18.58 12.41
C GLU A 284 -3.60 17.68 12.02
N THR A 285 -3.46 16.53 12.69
CA THR A 285 -2.40 15.56 12.42
C THR A 285 -2.58 14.89 11.06
N VAL A 286 -3.79 14.46 10.70
CA VAL A 286 -4.14 13.89 9.39
C VAL A 286 -3.85 14.88 8.27
N LEU A 287 -4.29 16.13 8.41
CA LEU A 287 -4.06 17.17 7.40
C LEU A 287 -2.57 17.53 7.25
N ALA A 288 -1.78 17.37 8.32
CA ALA A 288 -0.35 17.66 8.31
C ALA A 288 0.53 16.50 7.82
N LEU A 289 0.13 15.25 8.08
CA LEU A 289 0.97 14.06 7.85
C LEU A 289 0.57 13.21 6.64
N LEU A 290 -0.69 13.30 6.19
CA LEU A 290 -1.12 12.62 4.97
C LEU A 290 -0.81 13.48 3.74
N PRO A 291 -0.38 12.85 2.63
CA PRO A 291 -0.03 13.57 1.42
C PRO A 291 -1.26 14.24 0.80
N GLN A 292 -1.18 15.54 0.49
CA GLN A 292 -2.25 16.27 -0.21
C GLN A 292 -2.19 15.99 -1.72
N PRO A 293 -3.31 15.66 -2.38
CA PRO A 293 -3.39 15.63 -3.82
C PRO A 293 -3.38 17.06 -4.35
N ARG A 294 -2.87 17.19 -5.56
CA ARG A 294 -2.76 18.46 -6.26
C ARG A 294 -4.13 19.12 -6.47
N ASP A 295 -4.20 20.43 -6.23
CA ASP A 295 -5.39 21.25 -6.51
C ASP A 295 -5.68 21.32 -8.03
N PRO A 296 -6.86 20.88 -8.50
CA PRO A 296 -7.22 20.88 -9.92
C PRO A 296 -7.56 22.27 -10.48
N SER A 297 -7.77 23.28 -9.62
CA SER A 297 -8.08 24.67 -10.00
C SER A 297 -6.85 25.47 -10.40
N TRP A 298 -5.64 24.92 -10.18
CA TRP A 298 -4.39 25.52 -10.59
C TRP A 298 -4.27 25.44 -12.12
N THR A 299 -4.49 26.57 -12.78
CA THR A 299 -4.08 26.72 -14.17
C THR A 299 -2.57 26.66 -14.22
N LEU A 300 -2.06 25.66 -14.96
CA LEU A 300 -0.65 25.45 -15.29
C LEU A 300 -0.35 25.98 -16.70
N PRO A 301 -0.36 27.30 -16.96
CA PRO A 301 -0.02 27.79 -18.28
C PRO A 301 1.48 27.62 -18.64
N GLU A 302 2.35 27.14 -17.74
CA GLU A 302 3.79 27.00 -18.01
C GLU A 302 4.43 25.66 -17.55
N LEU A 303 3.65 24.60 -17.30
CA LEU A 303 4.17 23.24 -17.09
C LEU A 303 3.39 22.23 -17.94
N PRO A 304 4.03 21.45 -18.83
CA PRO A 304 3.29 20.60 -19.75
C PRO A 304 2.78 19.34 -19.06
N ARG A 305 1.55 18.96 -19.41
CA ARG A 305 0.94 17.69 -19.02
C ARG A 305 1.65 16.54 -19.75
N GLY A 306 2.24 15.60 -19.02
CA GLY A 306 3.04 14.49 -19.59
C GLY A 306 3.18 13.28 -18.65
N THR A 307 3.65 12.16 -19.21
CA THR A 307 3.55 10.76 -18.73
C THR A 307 4.62 10.32 -17.72
N GLY A 308 5.12 11.25 -16.88
CA GLY A 308 5.44 10.84 -15.50
C GLY A 308 4.15 10.43 -14.78
N HIS A 309 4.19 10.00 -13.52
CA HIS A 309 2.96 9.98 -12.74
C HIS A 309 2.27 11.33 -12.92
N ARG A 310 1.08 11.32 -13.54
CA ARG A 310 0.18 12.50 -13.56
C ARG A 310 -0.12 13.01 -12.13
N GLU A 311 0.24 12.16 -11.17
CA GLU A 311 0.02 12.17 -9.75
C GLU A 311 1.35 12.12 -8.95
N SER A 312 2.50 12.48 -9.54
CA SER A 312 3.71 12.68 -8.73
C SER A 312 3.44 13.85 -7.78
N LEU A 313 2.99 13.53 -6.56
CA LEU A 313 2.83 14.46 -5.43
C LEU A 313 4.18 14.86 -4.85
N ALA A 314 5.28 14.48 -5.52
CA ALA A 314 6.62 14.85 -5.12
C ALA A 314 6.75 16.39 -5.21
N PRO A 315 7.24 17.03 -4.16
CA PRO A 315 7.46 18.47 -4.19
C PRO A 315 8.47 18.81 -5.30
N VAL A 316 8.23 19.94 -5.95
CA VAL A 316 8.95 20.34 -7.16
C VAL A 316 10.11 21.25 -6.80
N VAL A 317 11.27 20.95 -7.36
CA VAL A 317 12.43 21.83 -7.35
C VAL A 317 12.67 22.31 -8.76
N LEU A 318 12.36 23.59 -9.02
CA LEU A 318 12.66 24.25 -10.29
C LEU A 318 13.95 25.05 -10.17
N LEU A 319 14.95 24.68 -10.96
CA LEU A 319 16.25 25.34 -10.99
C LEU A 319 16.37 26.29 -12.19
N ARG A 320 16.71 27.54 -11.93
CA ARG A 320 16.97 28.60 -12.91
C ARG A 320 18.35 29.22 -12.63
N PRO A 321 18.99 29.88 -13.61
CA PRO A 321 20.25 30.59 -13.36
C PRO A 321 20.10 31.58 -12.20
N GLY A 322 20.86 31.37 -11.12
CA GLY A 322 20.84 32.19 -9.91
C GLY A 322 19.62 32.04 -9.00
N GLU A 323 18.69 31.13 -9.28
CA GLU A 323 17.43 31.00 -8.55
C GLU A 323 16.96 29.53 -8.46
N ALA A 324 16.46 29.11 -7.29
CA ALA A 324 15.74 27.86 -7.11
C ALA A 324 14.34 28.16 -6.56
N VAL A 325 13.32 27.58 -7.19
CA VAL A 325 11.93 27.69 -6.74
C VAL A 325 11.51 26.32 -6.21
N LEU A 326 11.07 26.31 -4.95
CA LEU A 326 10.54 25.14 -4.27
C LEU A 326 9.02 25.24 -4.23
N ASP A 327 8.34 24.28 -4.83
CA ASP A 327 6.88 24.18 -4.80
C ASP A 327 6.45 22.94 -3.99
N PRO A 328 5.84 23.14 -2.82
CA PRO A 328 5.38 22.05 -1.96
C PRO A 328 4.12 21.32 -2.46
N GLY A 329 3.52 21.71 -3.59
CA GLY A 329 2.35 21.02 -4.13
C GLY A 329 1.02 21.35 -3.43
N GLY A 330 0.95 22.49 -2.73
CA GLY A 330 -0.27 22.95 -2.03
C GLY A 330 -0.18 24.30 -1.30
N GLU A 331 1.02 24.85 -1.11
CA GLU A 331 1.26 26.20 -0.56
C GLU A 331 1.96 27.11 -1.58
N ALA A 332 2.12 28.40 -1.28
CA ALA A 332 2.84 29.32 -2.15
C ALA A 332 4.30 28.89 -2.36
N ALA A 333 4.73 28.83 -3.62
CA ALA A 333 6.10 28.51 -3.99
C ALA A 333 7.10 29.46 -3.32
N GLN A 334 8.22 28.91 -2.86
CA GLN A 334 9.29 29.64 -2.20
C GLN A 334 10.47 29.81 -3.15
N THR A 335 10.93 31.04 -3.32
CA THR A 335 12.09 31.36 -4.16
C THR A 335 13.34 31.56 -3.32
N PHE A 336 14.44 30.94 -3.74
CA PHE A 336 15.76 31.02 -3.12
C PHE A 336 16.80 31.49 -4.15
N THR A 337 17.76 32.30 -3.72
CA THR A 337 18.90 32.70 -4.57
C THR A 337 19.98 31.62 -4.52
N VAL A 338 20.44 31.18 -5.69
CA VAL A 338 21.51 30.18 -5.86
C VAL A 338 22.81 30.89 -6.25
N GLY A 339 23.95 30.50 -5.66
CA GLY A 339 25.28 30.93 -6.11
C GLY A 339 26.01 32.04 -5.34
N MET A 340 25.40 32.67 -4.33
CA MET A 340 26.07 33.70 -3.51
C MET A 340 25.72 33.54 -2.02
N GLY A 341 26.46 32.68 -1.28
CA GLY A 341 26.45 32.71 0.20
C GLY A 341 26.04 31.44 0.97
N GLY A 342 26.11 30.25 0.37
CA GLY A 342 26.09 28.96 1.09
C GLY A 342 24.77 28.17 1.02
N PRO A 343 24.83 26.84 1.25
CA PRO A 343 23.73 25.88 1.00
C PRO A 343 22.55 25.96 1.98
N ASP A 344 22.63 26.73 3.06
CA ASP A 344 21.71 26.60 4.20
C ASP A 344 20.22 26.90 3.91
N PRO A 345 19.84 27.94 3.13
CA PRO A 345 18.42 28.25 2.92
C PRO A 345 17.71 27.29 1.98
N LEU A 346 18.35 26.94 0.86
CA LEU A 346 17.82 26.00 -0.12
C LEU A 346 17.72 24.60 0.49
N ARG A 347 18.75 24.17 1.24
CA ARG A 347 18.75 22.89 1.94
C ARG A 347 17.61 22.80 2.96
N ALA A 348 17.46 23.80 3.82
CA ALA A 348 16.37 23.82 4.80
C ALA A 348 14.98 23.81 4.13
N GLY A 349 14.83 24.49 2.99
CA GLY A 349 13.63 24.45 2.18
C GLY A 349 13.32 23.04 1.67
N ILE A 350 14.30 22.36 1.05
CA ILE A 350 14.13 21.00 0.53
C ILE A 350 13.90 19.99 1.67
N GLU A 351 14.57 20.15 2.82
CA GLU A 351 14.33 19.33 4.01
C GLU A 351 12.88 19.45 4.50
N GLY A 352 12.33 20.67 4.55
CA GLY A 352 10.93 20.89 4.87
C GLY A 352 9.96 20.27 3.85
N LEU A 353 10.30 20.30 2.56
CA LEU A 353 9.53 19.63 1.51
C LEU A 353 9.50 18.11 1.70
N LEU A 354 10.66 17.49 1.91
CA LEU A 354 10.78 16.05 2.08
C LEU A 354 10.14 15.55 3.38
N ALA A 355 10.24 16.32 4.46
CA ALA A 355 9.58 15.98 5.72
C ALA A 355 8.04 15.94 5.59
N ARG A 356 7.48 16.73 4.67
CA ARG A 356 6.04 16.73 4.35
C ARG A 356 5.64 15.61 3.38
N ASP A 357 6.46 15.35 2.36
CA ASP A 357 6.22 14.27 1.38
C ASP A 357 6.30 12.88 2.02
N GLY A 358 7.22 12.67 2.99
CA GLY A 358 7.38 11.41 3.71
C GLY A 358 8.02 10.27 2.90
N ARG A 359 7.89 10.26 1.57
CA ARG A 359 8.43 9.23 0.67
C ARG A 359 9.88 9.48 0.28
N GLY A 360 10.34 10.74 0.38
CA GLY A 360 11.71 11.12 0.05
C GLY A 360 11.93 11.39 -1.44
N THR A 361 10.86 11.67 -2.19
CA THR A 361 10.92 11.86 -3.66
C THR A 361 10.87 13.35 -4.02
N LEU A 362 11.67 13.78 -4.99
CA LEU A 362 11.63 15.14 -5.55
C LEU A 362 11.45 15.12 -7.06
N LEU A 363 10.54 15.96 -7.57
CA LEU A 363 10.49 16.26 -9.00
C LEU A 363 11.45 17.42 -9.31
N VAL A 364 12.46 17.16 -10.12
CA VAL A 364 13.50 18.13 -10.47
C VAL A 364 13.29 18.61 -11.91
N ALA A 365 13.03 19.90 -12.05
CA ALA A 365 13.02 20.60 -13.33
C ALA A 365 14.17 21.61 -13.35
N ALA A 366 14.90 21.71 -14.45
CA ALA A 366 15.99 22.67 -14.56
C ALA A 366 16.00 23.38 -15.91
N HIS A 367 16.37 24.65 -15.90
CA HIS A 367 16.56 25.42 -17.11
C HIS A 367 17.72 24.82 -17.95
N PRO A 368 17.59 24.69 -19.29
CA PRO A 368 18.63 24.11 -20.14
C PRO A 368 19.99 24.81 -20.06
N GLU A 369 20.00 26.10 -19.71
CA GLU A 369 21.20 26.94 -19.59
C GLU A 369 21.72 27.07 -18.15
N LEU A 370 21.23 26.25 -17.21
CA LEU A 370 21.69 26.27 -15.82
C LEU A 370 23.21 25.98 -15.74
N PRO A 371 24.01 26.85 -15.10
CA PRO A 371 25.44 26.61 -14.92
C PRO A 371 25.73 25.32 -14.14
N ALA A 372 26.73 24.55 -14.59
CA ALA A 372 27.09 23.27 -13.96
C ALA A 372 27.40 23.37 -12.44
N PRO A 373 28.10 24.40 -11.93
CA PRO A 373 28.32 24.55 -10.50
C PRO A 373 27.02 24.73 -9.72
N GLU A 374 26.08 25.55 -10.22
CA GLU A 374 24.78 25.76 -9.59
C GLU A 374 23.94 24.48 -9.57
N TYR A 375 23.99 23.71 -10.65
CA TYR A 375 23.33 22.41 -10.72
C TYR A 375 23.94 21.38 -9.75
N ALA A 376 25.27 21.35 -9.64
CA ALA A 376 25.98 20.47 -8.72
C ALA A 376 25.67 20.80 -7.25
N ASP A 377 25.63 22.10 -6.90
CA ASP A 377 25.26 22.56 -5.56
C ASP A 377 23.82 22.16 -5.20
N ALA A 378 22.87 22.31 -6.13
CA ALA A 378 21.49 21.87 -5.94
C ALA A 378 21.36 20.35 -5.74
N LEU A 379 22.06 19.55 -6.56
CA LEU A 379 22.10 18.09 -6.39
C LEU A 379 22.73 17.70 -5.06
N ALA A 380 23.81 18.38 -4.63
CA ALA A 380 24.44 18.14 -3.33
C ALA A 380 23.48 18.46 -2.18
N ALA A 381 22.72 19.57 -2.26
CA ALA A 381 21.70 19.90 -1.27
C ALA A 381 20.62 18.83 -1.17
N MET A 382 20.09 18.34 -2.31
CA MET A 382 19.11 17.24 -2.36
C MET A 382 19.67 15.94 -1.77
N VAL A 383 20.94 15.66 -2.05
CA VAL A 383 21.62 14.54 -1.39
C VAL A 383 21.64 14.79 0.08
N GLU A 384 22.22 15.87 0.62
CA GLU A 384 22.38 16.10 2.06
C GLU A 384 21.09 15.85 2.86
N VAL A 385 19.95 16.37 2.40
CA VAL A 385 18.62 16.24 3.03
C VAL A 385 17.98 14.85 2.94
N ARG A 386 18.68 13.87 2.37
CA ARG A 386 18.24 12.47 2.25
C ARG A 386 17.09 12.24 1.27
N ALA A 387 17.08 12.93 0.13
CA ALA A 387 16.24 12.51 -0.99
C ALA A 387 16.58 11.06 -1.38
N ALA A 388 15.56 10.21 -1.46
CA ALA A 388 15.66 8.80 -1.84
C ALA A 388 15.52 8.62 -3.37
N THR A 389 14.68 9.44 -4.00
CA THR A 389 14.41 9.39 -5.44
C THR A 389 14.37 10.80 -6.03
N LEU A 390 15.04 10.99 -7.16
CA LEU A 390 14.95 12.20 -7.98
C LEU A 390 14.28 11.86 -9.31
N GLU A 391 13.15 12.50 -9.61
CA GLU A 391 12.45 12.38 -10.88
C GLU A 391 12.78 13.60 -11.75
N PHE A 392 13.46 13.41 -12.88
CA PHE A 392 13.83 14.53 -13.73
C PHE A 392 12.82 14.77 -14.85
N ALA A 393 12.32 16.00 -14.99
CA ALA A 393 11.41 16.37 -16.06
C ALA A 393 12.13 16.60 -17.41
N VAL A 394 11.59 16.05 -18.50
CA VAL A 394 12.14 16.12 -19.87
C VAL A 394 11.04 16.46 -20.87
N HIS A 395 11.27 17.40 -21.79
CA HIS A 395 10.33 17.71 -22.88
C HIS A 395 10.63 16.89 -24.15
N GLU A 396 9.65 16.17 -24.71
CA GLU A 396 9.79 15.57 -26.05
C GLU A 396 9.40 16.56 -27.17
N PRO A 397 10.13 16.56 -28.31
CA PRO A 397 9.70 17.30 -29.50
C PRO A 397 8.48 16.65 -30.17
N ARG A 398 7.56 17.47 -30.69
CA ARG A 398 6.34 17.06 -31.41
C ARG A 398 6.62 16.00 -32.48
N LEU A 399 5.86 14.90 -32.49
CA LEU A 399 5.73 14.05 -33.66
C LEU A 399 4.89 14.80 -34.71
N GLU A 400 5.46 15.11 -35.87
CA GLU A 400 4.70 15.70 -36.98
C GLU A 400 3.63 14.69 -37.46
N GLY A 401 2.35 15.07 -37.35
CA GLY A 401 1.22 14.28 -37.90
C GLY A 401 0.00 14.10 -36.99
N ALA A 402 0.02 14.53 -35.74
CA ALA A 402 -1.12 14.40 -34.82
C ALA A 402 -1.95 15.71 -34.73
N SER A 403 -2.80 15.97 -35.73
CA SER A 403 -4.22 16.38 -35.55
C SER A 403 -4.85 16.79 -36.89
N GLU A 404 -5.97 16.19 -37.28
CA GLU A 404 -6.95 16.85 -38.16
C GLU A 404 -8.19 17.35 -37.39
N ASP A 405 -8.42 16.88 -36.16
CA ASP A 405 -9.51 17.37 -35.31
C ASP A 405 -8.92 18.23 -34.19
N GLY A 406 -9.18 19.53 -34.24
CA GLY A 406 -8.57 20.60 -33.43
C GLY A 406 -8.82 20.56 -31.92
N SER A 407 -8.55 19.44 -31.27
CA SER A 407 -8.25 19.40 -29.83
C SER A 407 -6.75 19.68 -29.63
N GLU A 408 -6.43 20.56 -28.68
CA GLU A 408 -5.05 20.88 -28.28
C GLU A 408 -4.31 19.64 -27.75
N ALA A 409 -3.72 18.84 -28.64
CA ALA A 409 -2.81 17.76 -28.25
C ALA A 409 -1.44 18.37 -27.87
N GLY A 410 -1.22 18.56 -26.56
CA GLY A 410 -0.01 19.12 -25.97
C GLY A 410 1.24 18.23 -26.08
N ALA A 411 2.42 18.84 -26.00
CA ALA A 411 3.71 18.17 -25.98
C ALA A 411 3.87 17.26 -24.75
N ALA A 412 4.34 16.02 -24.95
CA ALA A 412 4.58 15.07 -23.86
C ALA A 412 5.84 15.45 -23.08
N THR A 413 5.75 15.49 -21.75
CA THR A 413 6.88 15.61 -20.83
C THR A 413 7.09 14.28 -20.10
N LEU A 414 8.29 13.72 -20.16
CA LEU A 414 8.68 12.45 -19.52
C LEU A 414 9.39 12.74 -18.20
N ALA A 415 9.13 11.93 -17.16
CA ALA A 415 9.93 11.93 -15.94
C ALA A 415 10.95 10.76 -16.00
N LEU A 416 12.23 11.06 -15.80
CA LEU A 416 13.28 10.05 -15.74
C LEU A 416 13.69 9.82 -14.28
N PRO A 417 13.38 8.65 -13.70
CA PRO A 417 13.69 8.38 -12.29
C PRO A 417 15.18 8.07 -12.09
N MET A 418 15.70 8.54 -10.97
CA MET A 418 17.04 8.21 -10.49
C MET A 418 16.98 7.98 -8.98
N LEU A 419 17.36 6.78 -8.55
CA LEU A 419 17.44 6.43 -7.13
C LEU A 419 18.72 7.04 -6.52
N VAL A 420 18.71 7.38 -5.24
CA VAL A 420 19.89 7.85 -4.51
C VAL A 420 20.25 6.81 -3.45
N ALA A 421 21.48 6.31 -3.50
CA ALA A 421 21.95 5.28 -2.57
C ALA A 421 23.30 5.65 -1.97
N ARG A 422 23.33 5.87 -0.66
CA ARG A 422 24.53 6.23 0.10
C ARG A 422 25.27 5.01 0.59
N ALA A 423 26.51 5.19 1.06
CA ALA A 423 27.32 4.10 1.60
C ALA A 423 26.64 3.36 2.77
N ASN A 424 25.91 4.10 3.62
CA ASN A 424 25.32 3.57 4.86
C ASN A 424 23.87 3.05 4.71
N ASP A 425 23.25 3.18 3.52
CA ASP A 425 21.86 2.79 3.34
C ASP A 425 21.71 1.27 3.29
N LEU A 426 20.86 0.72 4.17
CA LEU A 426 20.73 -0.73 4.34
C LEU A 426 19.59 -1.36 3.52
N ASN A 427 18.77 -0.56 2.83
CA ASN A 427 17.63 -1.06 2.08
C ASN A 427 18.07 -1.95 0.89
N PRO A 428 17.24 -2.92 0.46
CA PRO A 428 17.60 -3.87 -0.60
C PRO A 428 17.97 -3.19 -1.93
N GLY A 429 17.29 -2.10 -2.29
CA GLY A 429 17.57 -1.33 -3.51
C GLY A 429 18.97 -0.71 -3.51
N ALA A 430 19.36 -0.05 -2.41
CA ALA A 430 20.68 0.54 -2.23
C ALA A 430 21.79 -0.52 -2.24
N ARG A 431 21.55 -1.71 -1.65
CA ARG A 431 22.48 -2.84 -1.76
C ARG A 431 22.59 -3.35 -3.20
N ALA A 432 21.48 -3.44 -3.92
CA ALA A 432 21.48 -3.86 -5.32
C ALA A 432 22.22 -2.86 -6.21
N LEU A 433 22.04 -1.54 -5.99
CA LEU A 433 22.74 -0.48 -6.72
C LEU A 433 24.25 -0.51 -6.44
N ARG A 434 24.67 -0.68 -5.19
CA ARG A 434 26.10 -0.80 -4.85
C ARG A 434 26.72 -2.12 -5.33
N GLY A 435 25.91 -3.16 -5.45
CA GLY A 435 26.29 -4.45 -6.03
C GLY A 435 26.19 -4.49 -7.56
N ALA A 436 25.74 -3.41 -8.20
CA ALA A 436 25.55 -3.37 -9.64
C ALA A 436 26.89 -3.58 -10.36
N ARG A 437 26.90 -4.47 -11.34
CA ARG A 437 28.12 -4.80 -12.10
C ARG A 437 28.53 -3.66 -13.01
N ILE A 438 27.54 -2.91 -13.50
CA ILE A 438 27.71 -1.79 -14.41
C ILE A 438 27.68 -0.49 -13.60
N HIS A 439 28.77 0.25 -13.72
CA HIS A 439 28.94 1.56 -13.12
C HIS A 439 29.24 2.60 -14.19
N VAL A 440 28.52 3.72 -14.17
CA VAL A 440 28.71 4.84 -15.08
C VAL A 440 29.21 6.04 -14.29
N GLN A 441 30.32 6.61 -14.73
CA GLN A 441 30.80 7.91 -14.24
C GLN A 441 30.47 8.97 -15.29
N LEU A 442 29.58 9.91 -14.95
CA LEU A 442 29.25 11.04 -15.80
C LEU A 442 30.10 12.26 -15.42
N SER A 443 30.77 12.84 -16.40
CA SER A 443 31.57 14.05 -16.23
C SER A 443 31.32 15.05 -17.37
N GLY A 444 31.84 16.27 -17.26
CA GLY A 444 31.76 17.25 -18.34
C GLY A 444 32.39 16.79 -19.67
N ARG A 445 33.24 15.74 -19.65
CA ARG A 445 33.82 15.11 -20.86
C ARG A 445 32.97 13.98 -21.44
N GLY A 446 31.82 13.66 -20.83
CA GLY A 446 30.95 12.54 -21.20
C GLY A 446 31.00 11.38 -20.20
N PRO A 447 30.23 10.31 -20.46
CA PRO A 447 30.16 9.15 -19.59
C PRO A 447 31.34 8.20 -19.81
N ARG A 448 31.82 7.60 -18.73
CA ARG A 448 32.76 6.47 -18.73
C ARG A 448 32.11 5.30 -18.02
N VAL A 449 32.37 4.10 -18.50
CA VAL A 449 31.72 2.90 -17.97
C VAL A 449 32.78 1.98 -17.40
N ARG A 450 32.51 1.50 -16.18
CA ARG A 450 33.23 0.45 -15.48
C ARG A 450 32.32 -0.75 -15.36
N VAL A 451 32.84 -1.94 -15.65
CA VAL A 451 32.11 -3.19 -15.54
C VAL A 451 32.93 -4.19 -14.73
N ASP A 452 32.33 -4.80 -13.72
CA ASP A 452 33.00 -5.77 -12.84
C ASP A 452 34.29 -5.22 -12.20
N GLY A 453 34.39 -3.90 -11.99
CA GLY A 453 35.61 -3.27 -11.47
C GLY A 453 36.56 -2.70 -12.52
N GLU A 454 36.40 -3.05 -13.80
CA GLU A 454 37.31 -2.66 -14.86
C GLU A 454 36.73 -1.59 -15.80
N TRP A 455 37.54 -0.59 -16.15
CA TRP A 455 37.11 0.47 -17.06
C TRP A 455 37.10 0.01 -18.51
N LEU A 456 36.04 0.36 -19.23
CA LEU A 456 35.97 0.20 -20.68
C LEU A 456 36.83 1.27 -21.38
N GLY A 457 37.42 0.88 -22.51
CA GLY A 457 38.15 1.80 -23.40
C GLY A 457 37.22 2.67 -24.23
N ALA A 458 35.96 2.25 -24.39
CA ALA A 458 34.93 3.03 -25.04
C ALA A 458 34.63 4.32 -24.23
N ALA A 459 34.94 5.46 -24.82
CA ALA A 459 34.58 6.79 -24.33
C ALA A 459 33.61 7.42 -25.33
N PRO A 460 32.30 7.16 -25.22
CA PRO A 460 31.30 7.65 -26.18
C PRO A 460 31.30 9.18 -26.21
N GLY A 461 31.59 9.75 -27.38
CA GLY A 461 31.66 11.20 -27.57
C GLY A 461 30.35 11.80 -28.12
N LEU A 462 29.53 10.99 -28.78
CA LEU A 462 28.25 11.39 -29.36
C LEU A 462 27.07 10.69 -28.66
N PRO A 463 25.87 11.28 -28.65
CA PRO A 463 24.67 10.64 -28.07
C PRO A 463 24.36 9.25 -28.68
N SER A 464 24.59 9.07 -29.98
CA SER A 464 24.46 7.77 -30.66
C SER A 464 25.39 6.71 -30.09
N ASP A 465 26.60 7.10 -29.68
CA ASP A 465 27.60 6.19 -29.13
C ASP A 465 27.18 5.73 -27.73
N VAL A 466 26.57 6.61 -26.94
CA VAL A 466 26.00 6.29 -25.62
C VAL A 466 24.86 5.28 -25.76
N LYS A 467 23.96 5.48 -26.74
CA LYS A 467 22.88 4.53 -27.03
C LYS A 467 23.40 3.15 -27.46
N ASN A 468 24.37 3.12 -28.37
CA ASN A 468 24.98 1.87 -28.83
C ASN A 468 25.70 1.14 -27.69
N LEU A 469 26.38 1.88 -26.80
CA LEU A 469 27.04 1.31 -25.64
C LEU A 469 26.02 0.75 -24.64
N ALA A 470 24.93 1.45 -24.35
CA ALA A 470 23.87 0.98 -23.47
C ALA A 470 23.23 -0.32 -23.99
N GLN A 471 22.96 -0.41 -25.30
CA GLN A 471 22.47 -1.64 -25.93
C GLN A 471 23.51 -2.78 -25.87
N ALA A 472 24.78 -2.47 -26.11
CA ALA A 472 25.85 -3.46 -26.00
C ALA A 472 25.98 -4.01 -24.56
N LEU A 473 25.86 -3.15 -23.55
CA LEU A 473 25.83 -3.51 -22.14
C LEU A 473 24.60 -4.37 -21.81
N HIS A 474 23.41 -3.96 -22.22
CA HIS A 474 22.18 -4.73 -22.01
C HIS A 474 22.27 -6.14 -22.61
N HIS A 475 22.79 -6.26 -23.83
CA HIS A 475 23.02 -7.56 -24.44
C HIS A 475 24.11 -8.37 -23.76
N ALA A 476 25.20 -7.74 -23.31
CA ALA A 476 26.28 -8.44 -22.62
C ALA A 476 25.91 -8.89 -21.21
N PHE A 477 25.01 -8.15 -20.54
CA PHE A 477 24.60 -8.35 -19.16
C PHE A 477 23.06 -8.38 -19.05
N PRO A 478 22.38 -9.37 -19.65
CA PRO A 478 20.92 -9.42 -19.70
C PRO A 478 20.26 -9.62 -18.32
N ARG A 479 21.06 -9.95 -17.30
CA ARG A 479 20.63 -10.08 -15.91
C ARG A 479 20.70 -8.76 -15.15
N GLU A 480 21.52 -7.84 -15.61
CA GLU A 480 21.72 -6.57 -14.93
C GLU A 480 20.50 -5.69 -15.20
N ARG A 481 19.73 -5.42 -14.15
CA ARG A 481 18.53 -4.58 -14.23
C ARG A 481 18.79 -3.16 -13.77
N ALA A 482 19.88 -2.92 -13.06
CA ALA A 482 20.23 -1.65 -12.47
C ALA A 482 21.61 -1.19 -12.93
N VAL A 483 21.77 0.12 -13.07
CA VAL A 483 23.07 0.75 -13.35
C VAL A 483 23.39 1.70 -12.21
N SER A 484 24.60 1.61 -11.66
CA SER A 484 25.08 2.61 -10.71
C SER A 484 25.70 3.79 -11.44
N LEU A 485 25.55 4.99 -10.89
CA LEU A 485 25.97 6.25 -11.48
C LEU A 485 26.76 7.08 -10.46
N SER A 486 27.83 7.73 -10.89
CA SER A 486 28.49 8.82 -10.15
C SER A 486 28.55 10.06 -11.03
N ILE A 487 28.28 11.23 -10.44
CA ILE A 487 28.13 12.50 -11.15
C ILE A 487 29.24 13.45 -10.71
N ALA A 488 30.06 13.94 -11.65
CA ALA A 488 31.09 14.93 -11.35
C ALA A 488 30.52 16.36 -11.23
N PRO A 489 31.16 17.28 -10.50
CA PRO A 489 30.67 18.65 -10.30
C PRO A 489 30.52 19.49 -11.58
N GLY A 490 31.20 19.10 -12.67
CA GLY A 490 31.17 19.80 -13.95
C GLY A 490 30.08 19.31 -14.92
N VAL A 491 29.14 18.48 -14.46
CA VAL A 491 28.07 17.91 -15.30
C VAL A 491 26.94 18.93 -15.47
N GLN A 492 26.47 19.09 -16.70
CA GLN A 492 25.27 19.88 -17.01
C GLN A 492 24.00 19.03 -16.89
N HIS A 493 22.88 19.66 -16.52
CA HIS A 493 21.57 19.00 -16.45
C HIS A 493 21.25 18.18 -17.71
N ARG A 494 21.42 18.77 -18.89
CA ARG A 494 21.18 18.09 -20.17
C ARG A 494 21.99 16.81 -20.34
N GLN A 495 23.25 16.79 -19.91
CA GLN A 495 24.09 15.59 -20.01
C GLN A 495 23.56 14.44 -19.15
N LEU A 496 23.00 14.75 -17.97
CA LEU A 496 22.37 13.75 -17.12
C LEU A 496 21.08 13.24 -17.75
N ILE A 497 20.23 14.13 -18.25
CA ILE A 497 18.96 13.77 -18.91
C ILE A 497 19.20 12.88 -20.12
N ASP A 498 20.12 13.25 -21.01
CA ASP A 498 20.44 12.48 -22.20
C ASP A 498 20.95 11.07 -21.83
N LEU A 499 21.72 10.96 -20.75
CA LEU A 499 22.18 9.66 -20.24
C LEU A 499 21.02 8.83 -19.66
N LEU A 500 20.20 9.41 -18.79
CA LEU A 500 19.05 8.73 -18.19
C LEU A 500 18.06 8.27 -19.26
N ALA A 501 17.77 9.10 -20.26
CA ALA A 501 16.87 8.78 -21.35
C ALA A 501 17.35 7.55 -22.15
N VAL A 502 18.67 7.39 -22.29
CA VAL A 502 19.27 6.23 -22.96
C VAL A 502 19.25 4.97 -22.10
N LEU A 503 19.41 5.11 -20.78
CA LEU A 503 19.51 3.98 -19.86
C LEU A 503 18.16 3.45 -19.39
N THR A 504 17.22 4.35 -19.07
CA THR A 504 15.91 4.02 -18.48
C THR A 504 14.72 4.49 -19.32
N GLY A 505 14.95 5.34 -20.33
CA GLY A 505 13.88 5.90 -21.15
C GLY A 505 13.50 5.07 -22.38
N GLY A 506 12.34 5.40 -22.97
CA GLY A 506 11.81 4.76 -24.19
C GLY A 506 10.98 3.49 -23.92
N VAL A 507 10.32 2.99 -24.97
CA VAL A 507 9.43 1.80 -24.90
C VAL A 507 10.23 0.53 -24.59
N ASP A 508 11.46 0.43 -25.11
CA ASP A 508 12.37 -0.70 -24.91
C ASP A 508 13.59 -0.25 -24.09
N SER A 509 13.35 0.11 -22.83
CA SER A 509 14.42 0.55 -21.93
C SER A 509 15.41 -0.59 -21.62
N PRO A 510 16.73 -0.35 -21.76
CA PRO A 510 17.74 -1.38 -21.50
C PRO A 510 17.89 -1.72 -20.01
N PHE A 511 17.55 -0.81 -19.10
CA PHE A 511 17.67 -1.03 -17.66
C PHE A 511 16.41 -0.56 -16.92
N LEU A 512 16.04 -1.27 -15.86
CA LEU A 512 14.87 -0.94 -15.04
C LEU A 512 15.14 0.22 -14.09
N ALA A 513 16.39 0.40 -13.66
CA ALA A 513 16.74 1.43 -12.68
C ALA A 513 18.14 2.02 -12.92
N VAL A 514 18.30 3.30 -12.60
CA VAL A 514 19.59 3.97 -12.45
C VAL A 514 19.67 4.52 -11.04
N GLY A 515 20.80 4.25 -10.36
CA GLY A 515 21.04 4.69 -8.99
C GLY A 515 22.30 5.54 -8.89
N TRP A 516 22.17 6.75 -8.36
CA TRP A 516 23.29 7.62 -8.03
C TRP A 516 23.93 7.23 -6.69
N LEU A 517 25.23 6.99 -6.73
CA LEU A 517 26.11 6.77 -5.57
C LEU A 517 26.91 8.06 -5.30
N PRO A 518 26.42 8.98 -4.43
CA PRO A 518 27.08 10.27 -4.19
C PRO A 518 28.42 10.13 -3.47
N ASP A 519 28.60 9.06 -2.68
CA ASP A 519 29.83 8.81 -1.92
C ASP A 519 30.92 8.09 -2.75
N GLU A 520 30.59 7.61 -3.95
CA GLU A 520 31.54 6.89 -4.81
C GLU A 520 32.49 7.90 -5.50
N PRO A 521 33.82 7.73 -5.39
CA PRO A 521 34.77 8.71 -5.86
C PRO A 521 34.82 8.80 -7.39
N ILE A 522 34.88 10.03 -7.90
CA ILE A 522 35.11 10.31 -9.32
C ILE A 522 36.59 10.09 -9.64
N VAL A 523 36.90 9.12 -10.50
CA VAL A 523 38.28 8.83 -10.92
C VAL A 523 38.70 9.83 -12.01
N ALA A 524 39.83 10.50 -11.82
CA ALA A 524 40.36 11.42 -12.80
C ALA A 524 40.90 10.68 -14.02
N GLN A 525 40.77 11.26 -15.22
CA GLN A 525 41.22 10.60 -16.46
C GLN A 525 42.72 10.25 -16.48
N ALA A 526 43.55 11.01 -15.74
CA ALA A 526 44.97 10.76 -15.61
C ALA A 526 45.30 9.52 -14.75
N GLU A 527 44.35 9.04 -13.96
CA GLU A 527 44.48 7.92 -13.02
C GLU A 527 43.89 6.62 -13.58
N LEU A 528 43.29 6.67 -14.76
CA LEU A 528 42.72 5.50 -15.42
C LEU A 528 43.83 4.53 -15.89
N PRO A 529 43.59 3.22 -15.81
CA PRO A 529 44.57 2.21 -16.17
C PRO A 529 45.03 2.34 -17.63
N ALA A 530 46.26 1.94 -17.92
CA ALA A 530 46.81 1.97 -19.27
C ALA A 530 45.92 1.19 -20.26
N SER A 531 45.86 1.67 -21.51
CA SER A 531 45.00 1.15 -22.60
C SER A 531 44.97 -0.37 -22.84
N GLY A 532 45.93 -1.13 -22.30
CA GLY A 532 45.93 -2.60 -22.36
C GLY A 532 44.79 -3.26 -21.59
N SER A 533 44.47 -2.76 -20.38
CA SER A 533 43.37 -3.30 -19.55
C SER A 533 42.02 -2.98 -20.18
N GLU A 534 41.84 -1.73 -20.62
CA GLU A 534 40.63 -1.23 -21.27
C GLU A 534 40.25 -2.05 -22.53
N ARG A 535 41.24 -2.38 -23.37
CA ARG A 535 41.03 -3.21 -24.57
C ARG A 535 40.59 -4.64 -24.24
N ALA A 536 41.06 -5.19 -23.12
CA ALA A 536 40.65 -6.52 -22.69
C ALA A 536 39.18 -6.52 -22.25
N SER A 537 38.77 -5.53 -21.46
CA SER A 537 37.38 -5.36 -21.01
C SER A 537 36.44 -5.09 -22.18
N ASP A 538 36.83 -4.27 -23.16
CA ASP A 538 36.06 -4.05 -24.41
C ASP A 538 35.89 -5.36 -25.22
N ALA A 539 36.95 -6.17 -25.31
CA ALA A 539 36.89 -7.46 -25.98
C ALA A 539 35.97 -8.45 -25.26
N THR A 540 35.98 -8.45 -23.92
CA THR A 540 35.06 -9.26 -23.10
C THR A 540 33.61 -8.83 -23.32
N LEU A 541 33.32 -7.52 -23.28
CA LEU A 541 31.99 -6.98 -23.57
C LEU A 541 31.48 -7.44 -24.94
N ALA A 542 32.31 -7.33 -25.98
CA ALA A 542 31.95 -7.74 -27.34
C ALA A 542 31.63 -9.25 -27.43
N LYS A 543 32.41 -10.11 -26.75
CA LYS A 543 32.16 -11.56 -26.70
C LYS A 543 30.85 -11.88 -26.00
N ARG A 544 30.58 -11.24 -24.85
CA ARG A 544 29.32 -11.39 -24.11
C ARG A 544 28.12 -10.99 -24.96
N ALA A 545 28.15 -9.81 -25.57
CA ALA A 545 27.07 -9.32 -26.42
C ALA A 545 26.81 -10.22 -27.64
N ALA A 546 27.85 -10.85 -28.19
CA ALA A 546 27.70 -11.76 -29.33
C ALA A 546 26.96 -13.06 -28.97
N LEU A 547 27.07 -13.55 -27.73
CA LEU A 547 26.38 -14.75 -27.27
C LEU A 547 24.87 -14.55 -27.14
N THR A 548 24.44 -13.34 -26.74
CA THR A 548 23.02 -12.99 -26.60
C THR A 548 22.34 -12.71 -27.94
N ARG A 549 23.06 -12.16 -28.92
CA ARG A 549 22.52 -11.88 -30.26
C ARG A 549 22.36 -13.11 -31.14
N ARG A 550 23.09 -14.20 -30.85
CA ARG A 550 22.94 -15.44 -31.59
C ARG A 550 21.61 -16.07 -31.22
N ALA A 551 20.86 -16.55 -32.22
CA ALA A 551 19.78 -17.47 -31.96
C ALA A 551 20.38 -18.71 -31.30
N LEU A 552 20.04 -18.93 -30.04
CA LEU A 552 20.44 -20.11 -29.30
C LEU A 552 19.27 -21.09 -29.32
N GLN A 553 19.59 -22.37 -29.47
CA GLN A 553 18.65 -23.45 -29.27
C GLN A 553 19.04 -24.21 -28.01
N SER A 554 18.06 -24.52 -27.19
CA SER A 554 18.21 -25.42 -26.05
C SER A 554 17.51 -26.73 -26.34
N ARG A 555 18.21 -27.85 -26.13
CA ARG A 555 17.62 -29.19 -26.17
C ARG A 555 17.64 -29.80 -24.77
N LEU A 556 16.48 -30.21 -24.28
CA LEU A 556 16.36 -31.00 -23.07
C LEU A 556 16.68 -32.47 -23.36
N VAL A 557 17.55 -33.06 -22.54
CA VAL A 557 17.87 -34.48 -22.56
C VAL A 557 17.55 -35.03 -21.18
N PHE A 558 16.55 -35.92 -21.13
CA PHE A 558 16.16 -36.65 -19.94
C PHE A 558 16.91 -37.97 -19.87
N PRO A 559 17.21 -38.49 -18.67
CA PRO A 559 17.82 -39.79 -18.52
C PRO A 559 16.81 -40.85 -18.99
N ALA A 560 17.28 -41.81 -19.78
CA ALA A 560 16.45 -42.95 -20.16
C ALA A 560 16.23 -43.82 -18.93
N LEU A 561 14.98 -43.96 -18.48
CA LEU A 561 14.62 -45.01 -17.51
C LEU A 561 14.68 -46.36 -18.25
N GLU A 562 15.64 -47.21 -17.88
CA GLU A 562 15.65 -48.61 -18.31
C GLU A 562 14.52 -49.35 -17.59
N LEU A 563 13.32 -49.30 -18.16
CA LEU A 563 12.23 -50.14 -17.71
C LEU A 563 12.50 -51.60 -18.13
N SER A 564 11.95 -52.54 -17.38
CA SER A 564 12.08 -53.99 -17.66
C SER A 564 11.80 -54.32 -19.14
N PRO A 565 12.46 -55.33 -19.73
CA PRO A 565 12.33 -55.63 -21.16
C PRO A 565 10.86 -55.85 -21.56
N GLY A 566 10.28 -54.91 -22.33
CA GLY A 566 8.89 -54.98 -22.82
C GLY A 566 7.94 -53.89 -22.31
N ALA A 567 8.36 -53.03 -21.37
CA ALA A 567 7.55 -51.89 -20.91
C ALA A 567 7.58 -50.72 -21.91
N LYS A 568 6.44 -50.05 -22.12
CA LYS A 568 6.40 -48.78 -22.86
C LYS A 568 7.16 -47.73 -22.04
N ALA A 569 7.99 -46.92 -22.70
CA ALA A 569 8.72 -45.84 -22.06
C ALA A 569 7.73 -44.82 -21.44
N THR A 570 7.59 -44.85 -20.11
CA THR A 570 6.81 -43.87 -19.36
C THR A 570 7.69 -42.67 -19.05
N PRO A 571 7.26 -41.43 -19.35
CA PRO A 571 8.05 -40.23 -19.06
C PRO A 571 8.22 -40.02 -17.55
N VAL A 572 9.41 -39.58 -17.14
CA VAL A 572 9.78 -39.39 -15.72
C VAL A 572 9.03 -38.21 -15.09
N LEU A 573 8.84 -37.15 -15.88
CA LEU A 573 8.12 -35.95 -15.47
C LEU A 573 6.66 -36.01 -15.89
N ALA A 574 5.79 -35.39 -15.09
CA ALA A 574 4.43 -35.09 -15.54
C ALA A 574 4.46 -34.05 -16.69
N PRO A 575 3.41 -33.94 -17.51
CA PRO A 575 3.33 -32.95 -18.60
C PRO A 575 3.65 -31.51 -18.15
N ASP A 576 3.12 -31.11 -16.98
CA ASP A 576 3.40 -29.81 -16.37
C ASP A 576 4.87 -29.64 -15.96
N GLY A 577 5.52 -30.74 -15.58
CA GLY A 577 6.95 -30.76 -15.26
C GLY A 577 7.83 -30.56 -16.48
N GLU A 578 7.47 -31.16 -17.61
CA GLU A 578 8.18 -30.94 -18.88
C GLU A 578 8.01 -29.50 -19.37
N ALA A 579 6.81 -28.93 -19.28
CA ALA A 579 6.55 -27.53 -19.62
C ALA A 579 7.37 -26.57 -18.73
N ARG A 580 7.40 -26.80 -17.41
CA ARG A 580 8.23 -26.03 -16.47
C ARG A 580 9.72 -26.15 -16.79
N MET A 581 10.19 -27.34 -17.17
CA MET A 581 11.59 -27.54 -17.57
C MET A 581 11.94 -26.81 -18.86
N LYS A 582 11.01 -26.73 -19.82
CA LYS A 582 11.21 -25.97 -21.06
C LYS A 582 11.36 -24.47 -20.77
N VAL A 583 10.47 -23.90 -19.96
CA VAL A 583 10.56 -22.51 -19.52
C VAL A 583 11.86 -22.25 -18.74
N ALA A 584 12.26 -23.18 -17.86
CA ALA A 584 13.52 -23.08 -17.13
C ALA A 584 14.74 -23.11 -18.07
N ALA A 585 14.74 -23.98 -19.08
CA ALA A 585 15.82 -24.04 -20.08
C ALA A 585 15.93 -22.74 -20.91
N GLU A 586 14.80 -22.15 -21.29
CA GLU A 586 14.76 -20.86 -21.99
C GLU A 586 15.27 -19.73 -21.09
N ALA A 587 14.90 -19.71 -19.81
CA ALA A 587 15.39 -18.71 -18.85
C ALA A 587 16.92 -18.76 -18.64
N LEU A 588 17.53 -19.93 -18.84
CA LEU A 588 18.98 -20.13 -18.71
C LEU A 588 19.78 -19.53 -19.87
N PHE A 589 19.15 -19.13 -20.99
CA PHE A 589 19.87 -18.39 -22.05
C PHE A 589 20.52 -17.11 -21.53
N ALA A 590 19.92 -16.46 -20.52
CA ALA A 590 20.48 -15.29 -19.88
C ALA A 590 21.79 -15.56 -19.11
N CYS A 591 22.17 -16.82 -18.87
CA CYS A 591 23.44 -17.21 -18.24
C CYS A 591 24.58 -17.42 -19.26
N MET A 592 24.27 -17.57 -20.54
CA MET A 592 25.29 -17.86 -21.57
C MET A 592 26.37 -16.78 -21.71
N PRO A 593 26.07 -15.47 -21.54
CA PRO A 593 27.11 -14.44 -21.58
C PRO A 593 28.22 -14.63 -20.53
N GLU A 594 27.99 -15.34 -19.43
CA GLU A 594 29.04 -15.61 -18.43
C GLU A 594 30.17 -16.51 -18.94
N LEU A 595 29.96 -17.17 -20.08
CA LEU A 595 31.00 -17.97 -20.73
C LEU A 595 32.15 -17.09 -21.25
N GLU A 596 31.89 -15.83 -21.60
CA GLU A 596 32.87 -14.88 -22.16
C GLU A 596 33.71 -15.41 -23.34
N ALA A 597 33.19 -16.43 -24.03
CA ALA A 597 33.84 -17.13 -25.12
C ALA A 597 32.78 -17.64 -26.09
N PRO A 598 33.10 -17.80 -27.38
CA PRO A 598 32.17 -18.38 -28.34
C PRO A 598 31.76 -19.80 -27.90
N LEU A 599 30.50 -20.16 -28.12
CA LEU A 599 30.02 -21.51 -27.85
C LEU A 599 30.86 -22.56 -28.60
N PRO A 600 31.21 -23.69 -27.96
CA PRO A 600 31.84 -24.82 -28.62
C PRO A 600 30.99 -25.34 -29.78
N LYS A 601 31.63 -25.96 -30.79
CA LYS A 601 30.92 -26.58 -31.92
C LYS A 601 29.92 -27.65 -31.48
N ASP A 602 30.27 -28.38 -30.44
CA ASP A 602 29.44 -29.47 -29.89
C ASP A 602 28.39 -28.95 -28.88
N GLY A 603 28.34 -27.64 -28.66
CA GLY A 603 27.45 -27.00 -27.68
C GLY A 603 28.00 -26.96 -26.27
N LEU A 604 27.23 -26.35 -25.36
CA LEU A 604 27.47 -26.33 -23.93
C LEU A 604 26.37 -27.17 -23.25
N SER A 605 26.75 -28.14 -22.43
CA SER A 605 25.80 -28.95 -21.67
C SER A 605 25.73 -28.47 -20.22
N LEU A 606 24.53 -28.28 -19.70
CA LEU A 606 24.27 -27.96 -18.30
C LEU A 606 23.44 -29.07 -17.68
N GLU A 607 24.05 -29.85 -16.81
CA GLU A 607 23.40 -30.90 -16.03
C GLU A 607 22.73 -30.29 -14.81
N LEU A 608 21.42 -30.50 -14.69
CA LEU A 608 20.57 -30.01 -13.61
C LEU A 608 20.08 -31.20 -12.78
N ARG A 609 20.43 -31.21 -11.49
CA ARG A 609 20.08 -32.28 -10.57
C ARG A 609 18.89 -31.90 -9.70
N PHE A 610 17.90 -32.77 -9.65
CA PHE A 610 16.70 -32.64 -8.85
C PHE A 610 16.60 -33.78 -7.84
N GLU A 611 16.38 -33.48 -6.57
CA GLU A 611 16.14 -34.48 -5.53
C GLU A 611 14.69 -34.38 -5.08
N LYS A 612 13.95 -35.49 -5.19
CA LYS A 612 12.49 -35.51 -4.96
C LYS A 612 11.74 -34.40 -5.73
N GLY A 613 12.17 -34.12 -6.97
CA GLY A 613 11.60 -33.10 -7.84
C GLY A 613 12.01 -31.65 -7.51
N ARG A 614 12.86 -31.39 -6.51
CA ARG A 614 13.37 -30.04 -6.20
C ARG A 614 14.79 -29.85 -6.74
N PHE A 615 15.05 -28.71 -7.36
CA PHE A 615 16.38 -28.38 -7.87
C PHE A 615 17.40 -28.31 -6.72
N THR A 616 18.57 -28.90 -6.92
CA THR A 616 19.64 -28.96 -5.91
C THR A 616 20.99 -28.48 -6.45
N ARG A 617 21.31 -28.77 -7.71
CA ARG A 617 22.63 -28.48 -8.27
C ARG A 617 22.59 -28.29 -9.78
N ALA A 618 23.45 -27.42 -10.29
CA ALA A 618 23.81 -27.33 -11.70
C ALA A 618 25.31 -27.62 -11.89
N SER A 619 25.68 -28.26 -13.00
CA SER A 619 27.05 -28.51 -13.44
C SER A 619 27.16 -28.26 -14.94
N ALA A 620 28.17 -27.50 -15.39
CA ALA A 620 28.37 -27.17 -16.79
C ALA A 620 29.55 -27.96 -17.37
N ASP A 621 29.36 -28.51 -18.57
CA ASP A 621 30.40 -29.19 -19.34
C ASP A 621 30.42 -28.68 -20.79
N ALA A 622 31.61 -28.32 -21.26
CA ALA A 622 31.90 -27.87 -22.63
C ALA A 622 32.75 -28.90 -23.40
N GLY A 623 32.98 -30.09 -22.85
CA GLY A 623 33.77 -31.17 -23.45
C GLY A 623 35.27 -31.15 -23.10
N ARG A 624 36.02 -32.16 -23.60
CA ARG A 624 37.39 -32.55 -23.14
C ARG A 624 38.54 -31.56 -23.40
N ARG A 625 38.29 -30.31 -23.82
CA ARG A 625 39.38 -29.34 -24.09
C ARG A 625 39.15 -28.03 -23.35
N LEU A 626 39.52 -27.99 -22.07
CA LEU A 626 39.41 -26.77 -21.28
C LEU A 626 40.76 -26.42 -20.65
N GLY A 627 41.28 -25.24 -21.00
CA GLY A 627 42.35 -24.58 -20.25
C GLY A 627 41.83 -24.01 -18.92
N ARG A 628 42.71 -23.57 -18.02
CA ARG A 628 42.32 -23.06 -16.68
C ARG A 628 41.26 -21.95 -16.73
N SER A 629 41.33 -21.03 -17.68
CA SER A 629 40.37 -19.93 -17.83
C SER A 629 38.94 -20.38 -18.16
N HIS A 630 38.78 -21.49 -18.89
CA HIS A 630 37.46 -22.02 -19.20
C HIS A 630 36.76 -22.65 -17.98
N LYS A 631 37.52 -23.17 -17.01
CA LYS A 631 36.93 -23.75 -15.79
C LYS A 631 36.26 -22.67 -14.93
N GLU A 632 36.88 -21.49 -14.84
CA GLU A 632 36.31 -20.33 -14.13
C GLU A 632 35.05 -19.83 -14.83
N GLN A 633 35.07 -19.74 -16.17
CA GLN A 633 33.92 -19.34 -16.99
C GLN A 633 32.73 -20.31 -16.87
N LEU A 634 32.99 -21.62 -16.89
CA LEU A 634 31.94 -22.63 -16.64
C LEU A 634 31.39 -22.53 -15.22
N GLY A 635 32.25 -22.29 -14.23
CA GLY A 635 31.83 -22.03 -12.85
C GLY A 635 30.91 -20.81 -12.72
N ALA A 636 31.14 -19.76 -13.51
CA ALA A 636 30.26 -18.58 -13.56
C ALA A 636 28.89 -18.90 -14.17
N VAL A 637 28.85 -19.71 -15.24
CA VAL A 637 27.58 -20.20 -15.83
C VAL A 637 26.82 -21.08 -14.84
N GLU A 638 27.50 -21.98 -14.12
CA GLU A 638 26.91 -22.80 -13.06
C GLU A 638 26.33 -21.97 -11.92
N ALA A 639 27.07 -20.97 -11.46
CA ALA A 639 26.62 -20.06 -10.40
C ALA A 639 25.36 -19.31 -10.83
N CYS A 640 25.35 -18.78 -12.05
CA CYS A 640 24.17 -18.15 -12.64
C CYS A 640 22.97 -19.09 -12.70
N ALA A 641 23.17 -20.31 -13.19
CA ALA A 641 22.10 -21.30 -13.29
C ALA A 641 21.52 -21.65 -11.92
N ARG A 642 22.39 -21.83 -10.90
CA ARG A 642 21.94 -22.11 -9.53
C ARG A 642 21.05 -21.00 -9.00
N GLU A 643 21.46 -19.73 -9.16
CA GLU A 643 20.70 -18.57 -8.70
C GLU A 643 19.33 -18.46 -9.37
N ARG A 644 19.24 -18.71 -10.68
CA ARG A 644 17.96 -18.62 -11.41
C ARG A 644 16.99 -19.76 -11.10
N LEU A 645 17.50 -20.92 -10.74
CA LEU A 645 16.70 -22.12 -10.50
C LEU A 645 16.42 -22.36 -9.01
N ILE A 646 16.80 -21.42 -8.12
CA ILE A 646 16.46 -21.49 -6.70
C ILE A 646 14.95 -21.65 -6.55
N GLY A 647 14.53 -22.65 -5.77
CA GLY A 647 13.12 -22.92 -5.51
C GLY A 647 12.39 -23.62 -6.65
N LEU A 648 13.02 -23.90 -7.80
CA LEU A 648 12.38 -24.64 -8.88
C LEU A 648 12.02 -26.05 -8.42
N SER A 649 10.75 -26.40 -8.59
CA SER A 649 10.25 -27.76 -8.39
C SER A 649 9.51 -28.25 -9.63
N VAL A 650 9.81 -29.49 -10.02
CA VAL A 650 9.18 -30.17 -11.15
C VAL A 650 8.37 -31.37 -10.66
N PRO A 651 7.07 -31.46 -11.00
CA PRO A 651 6.26 -32.62 -10.64
C PRO A 651 6.75 -33.87 -11.38
N LEU A 652 7.01 -34.93 -10.61
CA LEU A 652 7.28 -36.26 -11.13
C LEU A 652 5.97 -36.89 -11.60
N ASN A 653 6.05 -37.80 -12.59
CA ASN A 653 4.87 -38.46 -13.12
C ASN A 653 4.21 -39.35 -12.03
N PRO A 654 2.95 -39.09 -11.62
CA PRO A 654 2.28 -39.87 -10.58
C PRO A 654 1.95 -41.31 -11.00
N GLU A 655 2.01 -41.62 -12.31
CA GLU A 655 1.79 -42.96 -12.84
C GLU A 655 3.02 -43.87 -12.71
N LEU A 656 4.16 -43.34 -12.26
CA LEU A 656 5.35 -44.14 -11.99
C LEU A 656 5.14 -44.99 -10.73
N PRO A 657 5.45 -46.30 -10.77
CA PRO A 657 5.46 -47.14 -9.57
C PRO A 657 6.36 -46.52 -8.50
N ALA A 658 5.94 -46.54 -7.22
CA ALA A 658 6.71 -45.96 -6.12
C ALA A 658 8.14 -46.52 -5.99
N ALA A 659 8.36 -47.77 -6.45
CA ALA A 659 9.68 -48.42 -6.50
C ALA A 659 10.58 -47.92 -7.66
N GLU A 660 10.00 -47.25 -8.66
CA GLU A 660 10.66 -46.76 -9.87
C GLU A 660 10.82 -45.22 -9.88
N VAL A 661 10.30 -44.52 -8.86
CA VAL A 661 10.51 -43.08 -8.70
C VAL A 661 11.99 -42.83 -8.36
N PRO A 662 12.75 -42.14 -9.22
CA PRO A 662 14.16 -41.94 -8.98
C PRO A 662 14.37 -41.00 -7.77
N ALA A 663 15.30 -41.38 -6.88
CA ALA A 663 15.67 -40.54 -5.73
C ALA A 663 16.29 -39.20 -6.18
N SER A 664 16.99 -39.22 -7.31
CA SER A 664 17.52 -38.05 -8.00
C SER A 664 17.26 -38.14 -9.50
N LEU A 665 16.90 -37.02 -10.11
CA LEU A 665 16.70 -36.86 -11.55
C LEU A 665 17.73 -35.87 -12.08
N ASP A 666 18.57 -36.32 -13.01
CA ASP A 666 19.56 -35.47 -13.69
C ASP A 666 19.04 -35.13 -15.09
N VAL A 667 18.76 -33.84 -15.35
CA VAL A 667 18.29 -33.34 -16.64
C VAL A 667 19.40 -32.54 -17.29
N THR A 668 19.77 -32.87 -18.53
CA THR A 668 20.80 -32.12 -19.26
C THR A 668 20.16 -31.14 -20.24
N VAL A 669 20.53 -29.86 -20.13
CA VAL A 669 20.18 -28.81 -21.09
C VAL A 669 21.37 -28.59 -22.01
N VAL A 670 21.22 -28.83 -23.30
CA VAL A 670 22.27 -28.62 -24.29
C VAL A 670 21.99 -27.34 -25.07
N PHE A 671 22.90 -26.37 -25.00
CA PHE A 671 22.86 -25.10 -25.70
C PHE A 671 23.73 -25.15 -26.96
N THR A 672 23.13 -24.87 -28.13
CA THR A 672 23.83 -24.79 -29.42
C THR A 672 23.53 -23.47 -30.11
N GLY A 673 24.53 -22.91 -30.81
CA GLY A 673 24.30 -21.79 -31.72
C GLY A 673 23.63 -22.25 -33.01
N VAL A 674 22.69 -21.45 -33.52
CA VAL A 674 22.04 -21.64 -34.83
C VAL A 674 22.89 -21.12 -35.97
#